data_AF-M7X9I8-F1
#
_entry.id   AF-M7X9I8-F1
#
_cell.length_a   1.000
_cell.length_b   1.000
_cell.length_c   1.000
_cell.angle_alpha   90.00
_cell.angle_beta   90.00
_cell.angle_gamma   90.00
#
_symmetry.space_group_name_H-M   'P 1'
#
loop_
_entity.id
_entity.type
_entity.pdbx_description
1 polymer ?
#
loop_
_entity_poly.entity_id
_entity_poly.type
_entity_poly.pdbx_seq_one_letter_code
_entity_poly.pdbx_strand_id
1 'polypeptide(L)'
;MTLLMVAEKPFLAESIAKFLSLGPIHTRKGIAPSCLVHEFNCKFKGKITKAKMTSVAGHVYTCEFERAFQNWSVDPRDLFSCNVIKVEANPKTRIPAHLRNEANGCNGLVLWLDCDREGENICFEVMDNTVSYMTKTCKIYRALFSSITKKDIIEAFNHLGHPDDRLAEAVDCRQEIDLRVGVAFTRLQTKFLKERFPKLGDSLISFGPCQTPTLGFCVDRQKEIDNFVSKPFYTLKVIIEDHEGRNKTLKLDKRFDNKSEVEDIVKSCKGVQGKVIKMSVNELKKSRPVGLNTVEMLKVASVKLGLGPQDTMSIAEKLYTRGYISYPRTESTKYSSYFNFTDILNNLQQTNQFREKVQLIKQNGINIPYNGEDKGDHPPITPLNYPNEYLNDSEKKLFDFITNTFLASIYKDSTFQKVSVSVQIGNYTFNGSGKILKDPGFMKITNHYDEDDELKDSDLIKPTSFIEGNTVIPSMFDIVKGMTKCPDYLTEYELISLMEKNGIGTDASIPVHIQNIISREYVSLDTSKRTLRPTKIGLALARTLETVDKNLITPQIRAHIESMVSRIAEGKAQYENVLEEALDTFEQNYLIYKQNLKVLEDNFAPLYQVQEQSRLFSKCGKCGRILLKVIGDQTYLSCPTCSLKFNLPQNASYSQQTKCCPICKFEIIMTSSLKSTKKEMVCPGCYNEKNQFMKQDHSSCLQCSNPECKLSYERTKTCLCSVCGGVMCLSSLQNKWSCFCNTCDSHIEWIDNVKKALPNDEICGKCKSYHLVDLTMKDNTMTKGCMNCDSSIKKLYTIKAVILSNSTRKGRHYNTSKSRGGYTSHSKNNSRKHSSRTGK
;
A
#
# COMPACT_ATOMS: atom_id res chain seq x y z
N MET A 1 -0.55 43.72 -30.51
CA MET A 1 -0.85 42.27 -30.48
C MET A 1 -0.69 41.79 -29.05
N THR A 2 -1.62 40.98 -28.56
CA THR A 2 -1.55 40.34 -27.24
C THR A 2 -1.63 38.83 -27.40
N LEU A 3 -0.73 38.08 -26.77
CA LEU A 3 -0.75 36.62 -26.73
C LEU A 3 -1.31 36.14 -25.39
N LEU A 4 -2.24 35.20 -25.41
CA LEU A 4 -2.54 34.36 -24.25
C LEU A 4 -1.64 33.12 -24.34
N MET A 5 -0.97 32.80 -23.24
CA MET A 5 -0.15 31.60 -23.09
C MET A 5 -0.70 30.80 -21.91
N VAL A 6 -0.91 29.50 -22.10
CA VAL A 6 -1.51 28.64 -21.07
C VAL A 6 -0.63 27.41 -20.87
N ALA A 7 -0.13 27.23 -19.65
CA ALA A 7 0.63 26.05 -19.24
C ALA A 7 -0.21 25.06 -18.43
N GLU A 8 0.25 23.83 -18.28
CA GLU A 8 -0.48 22.79 -17.54
C GLU A 8 -0.55 23.05 -16.02
N LYS A 9 0.50 23.68 -15.46
CA LYS A 9 0.68 23.87 -14.01
C LYS A 9 1.14 25.30 -13.68
N PRO A 10 0.77 25.87 -12.52
CA PRO A 10 1.16 27.23 -12.13
C PRO A 10 2.67 27.48 -12.11
N PHE A 11 3.45 26.51 -11.61
CA PHE A 11 4.92 26.65 -11.57
C PHE A 11 5.54 26.70 -12.97
N LEU A 12 5.00 25.90 -13.91
CA LEU A 12 5.45 25.90 -15.30
C LEU A 12 5.16 27.26 -15.96
N ALA A 13 3.96 27.80 -15.75
CA ALA A 13 3.60 29.14 -16.22
C ALA A 13 4.56 30.22 -15.70
N GLU A 14 4.88 30.20 -14.40
CA GLU A 14 5.83 31.14 -13.81
C GLU A 14 7.23 31.03 -14.43
N SER A 15 7.72 29.82 -14.63
CA SER A 15 9.05 29.55 -15.20
C SER A 15 9.14 30.01 -16.66
N ILE A 16 8.14 29.69 -17.48
CA ILE A 16 8.12 30.12 -18.89
C ILE A 16 8.02 31.65 -18.98
N ALA A 17 7.19 32.29 -18.13
CA ALA A 17 7.10 33.76 -18.08
C ALA A 17 8.47 34.39 -17.78
N LYS A 18 9.20 33.85 -16.79
CA LYS A 18 10.58 34.27 -16.46
C LYS A 18 11.52 34.15 -17.65
N PHE A 19 11.48 33.04 -18.38
CA PHE A 19 12.39 32.79 -19.50
C PHE A 19 12.12 33.64 -20.74
N LEU A 20 10.84 33.91 -21.04
CA LEU A 20 10.43 34.64 -22.25
C LEU A 20 10.35 36.17 -22.06
N SER A 21 10.36 36.66 -20.82
CA SER A 21 10.26 38.09 -20.54
C SER A 21 11.49 38.88 -21.00
N LEU A 22 11.25 40.04 -21.63
CA LEU A 22 12.27 41.04 -22.00
C LEU A 22 12.42 42.17 -20.95
N GLY A 23 11.78 42.04 -19.79
CA GLY A 23 11.66 43.10 -18.80
C GLY A 23 10.86 42.65 -17.58
N PRO A 24 10.36 43.59 -16.75
CA PRO A 24 9.62 43.24 -15.53
C PRO A 24 8.34 42.48 -15.86
N ILE A 25 8.03 41.49 -15.01
CA ILE A 25 6.80 40.70 -15.07
C ILE A 25 5.81 41.28 -14.06
N HIS A 26 4.62 41.63 -14.52
CA HIS A 26 3.51 42.02 -13.65
C HIS A 26 2.63 40.80 -13.35
N THR A 27 2.67 40.31 -12.11
CA THR A 27 1.86 39.16 -11.69
C THR A 27 0.62 39.62 -10.95
N ARG A 28 -0.55 39.13 -11.35
CA ARG A 28 -1.83 39.39 -10.68
C ARG A 28 -2.63 38.10 -10.47
N LYS A 29 -3.59 38.15 -9.56
CA LYS A 29 -4.57 37.07 -9.38
C LYS A 29 -5.58 37.10 -10.54
N GLY A 30 -5.89 35.91 -11.07
CA GLY A 30 -7.00 35.70 -11.99
C GLY A 30 -8.31 35.41 -11.27
N ILE A 31 -9.34 35.03 -12.04
CA ILE A 31 -10.62 34.50 -11.50
C ILE A 31 -10.36 33.20 -10.72
N ALA A 32 -9.47 32.34 -11.22
CA ALA A 32 -9.01 31.16 -10.52
C ALA A 32 -7.85 31.56 -9.56
N PRO A 33 -8.03 31.53 -8.23
CA PRO A 33 -7.01 32.04 -7.31
C PRO A 33 -5.69 31.26 -7.32
N SER A 34 -5.74 29.98 -7.71
CA SER A 34 -4.59 29.08 -7.84
C SER A 34 -3.78 29.30 -9.13
N CYS A 35 -4.33 29.99 -10.12
CA CYS A 35 -3.72 30.20 -11.43
C CYS A 35 -3.45 31.70 -11.58
N LEU A 36 -2.22 32.11 -11.29
CA LEU A 36 -1.81 33.50 -11.44
C LEU A 36 -1.71 33.86 -12.93
N VAL A 37 -1.80 35.16 -13.21
CA VAL A 37 -1.58 35.71 -14.55
C VAL A 37 -0.32 36.56 -14.52
N HIS A 38 0.65 36.18 -15.34
CA HIS A 38 1.93 36.84 -15.50
C HIS A 38 1.93 37.64 -16.81
N GLU A 39 1.93 38.96 -16.72
CA GLU A 39 1.89 39.86 -17.86
C GLU A 39 3.29 40.44 -18.13
N PHE A 40 3.77 40.31 -19.37
CA PHE A 40 5.12 40.74 -19.75
C PHE A 40 5.23 41.02 -21.25
N ASN A 41 6.34 41.66 -21.66
CA ASN A 41 6.68 41.82 -23.07
C ASN A 41 7.65 40.70 -23.49
N CYS A 42 7.40 40.10 -24.66
CA CYS A 42 8.23 39.05 -25.25
C CYS A 42 8.55 39.38 -26.72
N LYS A 43 9.56 38.70 -27.30
CA LYS A 43 9.89 38.80 -28.72
C LYS A 43 9.19 37.68 -29.49
N PHE A 44 8.08 37.99 -30.16
CA PHE A 44 7.33 37.01 -30.95
C PHE A 44 7.46 37.31 -32.44
N LYS A 45 7.97 36.36 -33.22
CA LYS A 45 8.19 36.50 -34.69
C LYS A 45 8.89 37.82 -35.05
N GLY A 46 9.92 38.17 -34.29
CA GLY A 46 10.73 39.38 -34.48
C GLY A 46 10.13 40.68 -33.91
N LYS A 47 8.89 40.68 -33.39
CA LYS A 47 8.21 41.88 -32.87
C LYS A 47 8.02 41.81 -31.35
N ILE A 48 8.14 42.96 -30.68
CA ILE A 48 7.80 43.07 -29.26
C ILE A 48 6.27 42.94 -29.11
N THR A 49 5.85 41.95 -28.34
CA THR A 49 4.44 41.57 -28.20
C THR A 49 4.10 41.40 -26.72
N LYS A 50 2.93 41.90 -26.30
CA LYS A 50 2.43 41.71 -24.94
C LYS A 50 1.98 40.26 -24.78
N ALA A 51 2.36 39.61 -23.69
CA ALA A 51 1.96 38.26 -23.34
C ALA A 51 1.25 38.24 -21.99
N LYS A 52 0.19 37.44 -21.89
CA LYS A 52 -0.44 37.01 -20.64
C LYS A 52 -0.18 35.53 -20.50
N MET A 53 0.66 35.13 -19.54
CA MET A 53 0.91 33.73 -19.22
C MET A 53 0.07 33.32 -18.01
N THR A 54 -0.66 32.23 -18.14
CA THR A 54 -1.39 31.61 -17.04
C THR A 54 -1.32 30.09 -17.12
N SER A 55 -2.09 29.39 -16.30
CA SER A 55 -2.07 27.93 -16.23
C SER A 55 -3.45 27.36 -15.99
N VAL A 56 -3.58 26.07 -16.28
CA VAL A 56 -4.59 25.20 -15.69
C VAL A 56 -4.00 24.51 -14.44
N ALA A 57 -4.67 23.50 -13.91
CA ALA A 57 -4.21 22.74 -12.76
C ALA A 57 -4.42 21.24 -13.01
N GLY A 58 -3.86 20.74 -14.12
CA GLY A 58 -4.25 19.47 -14.75
C GLY A 58 -5.48 19.65 -15.64
N HIS A 59 -6.24 18.57 -15.86
CA HIS A 59 -7.45 18.60 -16.69
C HIS A 59 -8.44 19.68 -16.23
N VAL A 60 -8.96 20.43 -17.21
CA VAL A 60 -10.04 21.38 -17.06
C VAL A 60 -11.37 20.63 -16.92
N TYR A 61 -11.51 19.52 -17.65
CA TYR A 61 -12.71 18.71 -17.70
C TYR A 61 -12.49 17.28 -17.21
N THR A 62 -13.59 16.64 -16.85
CA THR A 62 -13.65 15.20 -16.65
C THR A 62 -14.90 14.68 -17.36
N CYS A 63 -14.82 13.45 -17.85
CA CYS A 63 -15.94 12.78 -18.47
C CYS A 63 -16.90 12.24 -17.40
N GLU A 64 -18.17 12.62 -17.49
CA GLU A 64 -19.25 12.11 -16.64
C GLU A 64 -20.46 11.72 -17.49
N PHE A 65 -21.31 10.85 -16.94
CA PHE A 65 -22.63 10.62 -17.54
C PHE A 65 -23.56 11.81 -17.30
N GLU A 66 -24.53 11.99 -18.20
CA GLU A 66 -25.62 12.93 -17.96
C GLU A 66 -26.35 12.65 -16.63
N ARG A 67 -26.95 13.69 -16.04
CA ARG A 67 -27.57 13.65 -14.71
C ARG A 67 -28.58 12.50 -14.53
N ALA A 68 -29.30 12.12 -15.59
CA ALA A 68 -30.24 11.01 -15.57
C ALA A 68 -29.57 9.66 -15.26
N PHE A 69 -28.33 9.47 -15.71
CA PHE A 69 -27.55 8.24 -15.59
C PHE A 69 -26.52 8.27 -14.43
N GLN A 70 -26.39 9.40 -13.73
CA GLN A 70 -25.56 9.47 -12.52
C GLN A 70 -26.19 8.73 -11.33
N ASN A 71 -27.52 8.59 -11.31
CA ASN A 71 -28.21 7.81 -10.28
C ASN A 71 -27.96 6.32 -10.47
N TRP A 72 -27.62 5.61 -9.39
CA TRP A 72 -27.37 4.16 -9.38
C TRP A 72 -28.65 3.31 -9.53
N SER A 73 -29.82 3.93 -9.61
CA SER A 73 -31.09 3.26 -9.88
C SER A 73 -31.28 2.81 -11.33
N VAL A 74 -30.56 3.43 -12.28
CA VAL A 74 -30.62 3.04 -13.70
C VAL A 74 -30.03 1.65 -13.91
N ASP A 75 -30.44 0.93 -14.97
CA ASP A 75 -29.78 -0.33 -15.33
C ASP A 75 -28.34 0.00 -15.75
N PRO A 76 -27.31 -0.57 -15.11
CA PRO A 76 -25.93 -0.26 -15.48
C PRO A 76 -25.59 -0.66 -16.93
N ARG A 77 -26.41 -1.50 -17.58
CA ARG A 77 -26.28 -1.77 -19.03
C ARG A 77 -26.47 -0.51 -19.88
N ASP A 78 -27.37 0.39 -19.50
CA ASP A 78 -27.67 1.60 -20.29
C ASP A 78 -26.46 2.55 -20.36
N LEU A 79 -25.47 2.37 -19.49
CA LEU A 79 -24.23 3.16 -19.47
C LEU A 79 -23.30 2.85 -20.64
N PHE A 80 -23.50 1.74 -21.36
CA PHE A 80 -22.75 1.44 -22.58
C PHE A 80 -23.16 2.32 -23.76
N SER A 81 -24.40 2.80 -23.80
CA SER A 81 -24.96 3.55 -24.94
C SER A 81 -25.38 4.99 -24.61
N CYS A 82 -25.49 5.37 -23.34
CA CYS A 82 -25.90 6.73 -22.98
C CYS A 82 -24.86 7.80 -23.37
N ASN A 83 -25.27 9.07 -23.42
CA ASN A 83 -24.35 10.16 -23.71
C ASN A 83 -23.43 10.46 -22.52
N VAL A 84 -22.16 10.77 -22.84
CA VAL A 84 -21.17 11.26 -21.90
C VAL A 84 -20.99 12.76 -22.14
N ILE A 85 -20.79 13.51 -21.06
CA ILE A 85 -20.60 14.95 -21.07
C ILE A 85 -19.27 15.30 -20.39
N LYS A 86 -18.63 16.37 -20.86
CA LYS A 86 -17.47 16.97 -20.19
C LYS A 86 -17.97 17.96 -19.13
N VAL A 87 -17.62 17.74 -17.87
CA VAL A 87 -17.94 18.63 -16.74
C VAL A 87 -16.66 19.15 -16.10
N GLU A 88 -16.71 20.32 -15.46
CA GLU A 88 -15.51 20.89 -14.84
C GLU A 88 -14.90 19.92 -13.83
N ALA A 89 -13.64 19.54 -14.02
CA ALA A 89 -12.96 18.57 -13.15
C ALA A 89 -12.91 19.06 -11.69
N ASN A 90 -12.81 20.38 -11.49
CA ASN A 90 -12.93 21.00 -10.18
C ASN A 90 -13.70 22.33 -10.28
N PRO A 91 -15.03 22.33 -10.05
CA PRO A 91 -15.85 23.54 -10.16
C PRO A 91 -15.43 24.67 -9.20
N LYS A 92 -14.71 24.35 -8.11
CA LYS A 92 -14.24 25.35 -7.14
C LYS A 92 -13.10 26.20 -7.68
N THR A 93 -12.31 25.69 -8.63
CA THR A 93 -11.17 26.44 -9.21
C THR A 93 -11.62 27.40 -10.29
N ARG A 94 -12.81 27.20 -10.90
CA ARG A 94 -13.41 28.06 -11.93
C ARG A 94 -12.48 28.31 -13.12
N ILE A 95 -11.71 27.29 -13.51
CA ILE A 95 -10.72 27.37 -14.60
C ILE A 95 -11.37 27.78 -15.92
N PRO A 96 -12.52 27.22 -16.35
CA PRO A 96 -13.20 27.68 -17.56
C PRO A 96 -13.49 29.18 -17.57
N ALA A 97 -14.09 29.70 -16.49
CA ALA A 97 -14.38 31.13 -16.37
C ALA A 97 -13.09 31.98 -16.39
N HIS A 98 -12.03 31.49 -15.77
CA HIS A 98 -10.72 32.13 -15.79
C HIS A 98 -10.13 32.22 -17.20
N LEU A 99 -10.08 31.10 -17.92
CA LEU A 99 -9.57 31.04 -19.29
C LEU A 99 -10.34 31.97 -20.23
N ARG A 100 -11.69 31.95 -20.16
CA ARG A 100 -12.57 32.81 -20.96
C ARG A 100 -12.29 34.30 -20.73
N ASN A 101 -12.08 34.69 -19.47
CA ASN A 101 -11.76 36.07 -19.10
C ASN A 101 -10.40 36.50 -19.65
N GLU A 102 -9.38 35.67 -19.53
CA GLU A 102 -8.02 36.03 -19.97
C GLU A 102 -7.86 36.00 -21.49
N ALA A 103 -8.65 35.17 -22.19
CA ALA A 103 -8.73 35.11 -23.64
C ALA A 103 -9.30 36.38 -24.28
N ASN A 104 -10.14 37.12 -23.57
CA ASN A 104 -10.81 38.30 -24.11
C ASN A 104 -9.80 39.35 -24.64
N GLY A 105 -9.97 39.72 -25.90
CA GLY A 105 -9.11 40.70 -26.59
C GLY A 105 -7.72 40.19 -27.01
N CYS A 106 -7.41 38.90 -26.81
CA CYS A 106 -6.15 38.33 -27.26
C CYS A 106 -6.15 38.02 -28.78
N ASN A 107 -4.97 38.13 -29.40
CA ASN A 107 -4.74 37.95 -30.83
C ASN A 107 -4.05 36.63 -31.19
N GLY A 108 -3.64 35.85 -30.19
CA GLY A 108 -3.05 34.54 -30.39
C GLY A 108 -3.06 33.74 -29.10
N LEU A 109 -3.13 32.42 -29.25
CA LEU A 109 -3.04 31.44 -28.17
C LEU A 109 -1.77 30.61 -28.36
N VAL A 110 -0.96 30.48 -27.31
CA VAL A 110 0.19 29.57 -27.29
C VAL A 110 0.01 28.56 -26.16
N LEU A 111 -0.07 27.29 -26.53
CA LEU A 111 -0.30 26.17 -25.64
C LEU A 111 1.05 25.61 -25.16
N TRP A 112 1.25 25.62 -23.83
CA TRP A 112 2.47 25.24 -23.11
C TRP A 112 2.21 24.07 -22.15
N LEU A 113 1.37 23.12 -22.58
CA LEU A 113 1.08 21.93 -21.81
C LEU A 113 2.19 20.89 -21.98
N ASP A 114 2.31 19.92 -21.07
CA ASP A 114 3.34 18.89 -21.23
C ASP A 114 3.14 18.16 -22.58
N CYS A 115 4.21 17.68 -23.22
CA CYS A 115 4.12 17.14 -24.59
C CYS A 115 3.84 15.64 -24.65
N ASP A 116 2.95 15.15 -23.77
CA ASP A 116 2.37 13.82 -23.84
C ASP A 116 0.93 13.85 -24.39
N ARG A 117 0.30 12.68 -24.56
CA ARG A 117 -1.08 12.58 -25.05
C ARG A 117 -2.07 13.32 -24.14
N GLU A 118 -1.88 13.25 -22.82
CA GLU A 118 -2.75 13.93 -21.85
C GLU A 118 -2.63 15.46 -21.96
N GLY A 119 -1.42 15.99 -22.04
CA GLY A 119 -1.18 17.42 -22.25
C GLY A 119 -1.76 17.92 -23.57
N GLU A 120 -1.73 17.10 -24.62
CA GLU A 120 -2.41 17.40 -25.88
C GLU A 120 -3.94 17.40 -25.73
N ASN A 121 -4.52 16.47 -24.99
CA ASN A 121 -5.96 16.51 -24.67
C ASN A 121 -6.34 17.80 -23.92
N ILE A 122 -5.57 18.20 -22.91
CA ILE A 122 -5.81 19.43 -22.16
C ILE A 122 -5.61 20.67 -23.05
N CYS A 123 -4.76 20.63 -24.09
CA CYS A 123 -4.66 21.71 -25.08
C CYS A 123 -6.02 22.02 -25.71
N PHE A 124 -6.76 20.98 -26.09
CA PHE A 124 -8.10 21.12 -26.68
C PHE A 124 -9.12 21.59 -25.64
N GLU A 125 -9.06 21.13 -24.40
CA GLU A 125 -9.92 21.66 -23.32
C GLU A 125 -9.70 23.16 -23.07
N VAL A 126 -8.44 23.63 -23.20
CA VAL A 126 -8.10 25.06 -23.13
C VAL A 126 -8.66 25.80 -24.35
N MET A 127 -8.55 25.22 -25.55
CA MET A 127 -9.08 25.81 -26.78
C MET A 127 -10.60 26.00 -26.70
N ASP A 128 -11.33 25.00 -26.22
CA ASP A 128 -12.79 25.04 -26.00
C ASP A 128 -13.24 26.21 -25.11
N ASN A 129 -12.35 26.64 -24.20
CA ASN A 129 -12.63 27.73 -23.27
C ASN A 129 -12.07 29.09 -23.68
N THR A 130 -11.31 29.17 -24.77
CA THR A 130 -10.59 30.40 -25.09
C THR A 130 -10.88 30.91 -26.49
N VAL A 131 -10.88 30.06 -27.51
CA VAL A 131 -10.88 30.46 -28.93
C VAL A 131 -12.09 31.34 -29.28
N SER A 132 -13.28 30.99 -28.82
CA SER A 132 -14.52 31.75 -29.07
C SER A 132 -14.55 33.15 -28.43
N TYR A 133 -13.69 33.40 -27.45
CA TYR A 133 -13.58 34.68 -26.73
C TYR A 133 -12.42 35.55 -27.22
N MET A 134 -11.56 35.01 -28.09
CA MET A 134 -10.45 35.74 -28.68
C MET A 134 -10.90 36.58 -29.88
N THR A 135 -9.98 37.39 -30.41
CA THR A 135 -10.25 38.13 -31.66
C THR A 135 -10.46 37.20 -32.85
N LYS A 136 -11.30 37.59 -33.82
CA LYS A 136 -11.64 36.77 -35.00
C LYS A 136 -10.43 36.31 -35.84
N THR A 137 -9.32 37.04 -35.77
CA THR A 137 -8.07 36.73 -36.48
C THR A 137 -7.05 35.98 -35.61
N CYS A 138 -7.50 35.39 -34.50
CA CYS A 138 -6.63 34.68 -33.57
C CYS A 138 -5.91 33.52 -34.26
N LYS A 139 -4.63 33.32 -33.92
CA LYS A 139 -3.85 32.16 -34.34
C LYS A 139 -3.51 31.29 -33.13
N ILE A 140 -3.67 29.99 -33.29
CA ILE A 140 -3.38 28.98 -32.26
C ILE A 140 -2.03 28.34 -32.57
N TYR A 141 -1.21 28.19 -31.54
CA TYR A 141 0.13 27.66 -31.61
C TYR A 141 0.36 26.65 -30.49
N ARG A 142 1.13 25.59 -30.79
CA ARG A 142 1.57 24.58 -29.82
C ARG A 142 3.07 24.70 -29.61
N ALA A 143 3.50 24.91 -28.36
CA ALA A 143 4.93 24.88 -28.02
C ALA A 143 5.33 23.44 -27.70
N LEU A 144 6.36 22.91 -28.38
CA LEU A 144 6.87 21.55 -28.16
C LEU A 144 8.19 21.61 -27.39
N PHE A 145 8.26 20.97 -26.24
CA PHE A 145 9.41 20.98 -25.35
C PHE A 145 9.51 19.68 -24.54
N SER A 146 10.74 19.24 -24.29
CA SER A 146 11.04 18.05 -23.47
C SER A 146 11.73 18.40 -22.16
N SER A 147 11.97 19.69 -21.91
CA SER A 147 12.53 20.18 -20.66
C SER A 147 12.14 21.63 -20.35
N ILE A 148 12.24 21.99 -19.07
CA ILE A 148 11.94 23.33 -18.57
C ILE A 148 13.26 24.07 -18.31
N THR A 149 14.06 24.23 -19.37
CA THR A 149 15.27 25.06 -19.34
C THR A 149 15.07 26.33 -20.17
N LYS A 150 15.78 27.41 -19.82
CA LYS A 150 15.66 28.69 -20.56
C LYS A 150 15.93 28.51 -22.06
N LYS A 151 16.92 27.68 -22.42
CA LYS A 151 17.29 27.41 -23.81
C LYS A 151 16.14 26.73 -24.56
N ASP A 152 15.65 25.61 -24.03
CA ASP A 152 14.64 24.79 -24.68
C ASP A 152 13.30 25.53 -24.78
N ILE A 153 12.92 26.30 -23.77
CA ILE A 153 11.70 27.11 -23.80
C ILE A 153 11.80 28.25 -24.84
N ILE A 154 12.95 28.90 -24.98
CA ILE A 154 13.15 29.92 -26.02
C ILE A 154 13.12 29.26 -27.42
N GLU A 155 13.74 28.08 -27.56
CA GLU A 155 13.75 27.34 -28.81
C GLU A 155 12.34 26.89 -29.23
N ALA A 156 11.58 26.31 -28.31
CA ALA A 156 10.18 25.94 -28.50
C ALA A 156 9.31 27.15 -28.89
N PHE A 157 9.52 28.30 -28.25
CA PHE A 157 8.78 29.52 -28.56
C PHE A 157 9.09 30.08 -29.96
N ASN A 158 10.29 29.84 -30.47
CA ASN A 158 10.68 30.25 -31.83
C ASN A 158 10.20 29.27 -32.90
N HIS A 159 9.98 28.00 -32.55
CA HIS A 159 9.55 26.92 -33.45
C HIS A 159 8.19 26.33 -33.04
N LEU A 160 7.18 27.19 -32.94
CA LEU A 160 5.83 26.75 -32.58
C LEU A 160 5.19 25.92 -33.69
N GLY A 161 4.60 24.80 -33.29
CA GLY A 161 3.78 23.94 -34.14
C GLY A 161 2.29 24.23 -34.00
N HIS A 162 1.48 23.20 -34.29
CA HIS A 162 0.02 23.20 -34.18
C HIS A 162 -0.42 22.06 -33.24
N PRO A 163 -1.53 22.24 -32.51
CA PRO A 163 -2.07 21.17 -31.69
C PRO A 163 -2.56 20.00 -32.57
N ASP A 164 -2.41 18.77 -32.08
CA ASP A 164 -2.75 17.52 -32.79
C ASP A 164 -4.01 16.89 -32.19
N ASP A 165 -5.11 16.97 -32.93
CA ASP A 165 -6.44 16.47 -32.54
C ASP A 165 -6.45 14.96 -32.32
N ARG A 166 -5.72 14.22 -33.15
CA ARG A 166 -5.62 12.75 -33.05
C ARG A 166 -5.09 12.27 -31.70
N LEU A 167 -4.14 13.00 -31.13
CA LEU A 167 -3.59 12.66 -29.80
C LEU A 167 -4.63 12.92 -28.70
N ALA A 168 -5.38 14.02 -28.82
CA ALA A 168 -6.45 14.37 -27.88
C ALA A 168 -7.64 13.40 -27.97
N GLU A 169 -8.06 13.01 -29.18
CA GLU A 169 -9.11 12.03 -29.43
C GLU A 169 -8.76 10.66 -28.87
N ALA A 170 -7.49 10.24 -28.97
CA ALA A 170 -7.04 8.98 -28.39
C ALA A 170 -7.22 8.96 -26.85
N VAL A 171 -6.96 10.07 -26.18
CA VAL A 171 -7.19 10.21 -24.73
C VAL A 171 -8.68 10.20 -24.41
N ASP A 172 -9.48 10.99 -25.14
CA ASP A 172 -10.94 11.04 -24.94
C ASP A 172 -11.55 9.64 -25.10
N CYS A 173 -11.13 8.88 -26.12
CA CYS A 173 -11.62 7.54 -26.40
C CYS A 173 -11.29 6.60 -25.23
N ARG A 174 -10.05 6.64 -24.74
CA ARG A 174 -9.60 5.84 -23.60
C ARG A 174 -10.39 6.20 -22.33
N GLN A 175 -10.54 7.49 -22.03
CA GLN A 175 -11.27 7.97 -20.86
C GLN A 175 -12.74 7.54 -20.90
N GLU A 176 -13.38 7.62 -22.07
CA GLU A 176 -14.78 7.24 -22.26
C GLU A 176 -14.99 5.72 -22.09
N ILE A 177 -14.12 4.90 -22.70
CA ILE A 177 -14.14 3.44 -22.51
C ILE A 177 -13.96 3.10 -21.02
N ASP A 178 -12.95 3.68 -20.37
CA ASP A 178 -12.65 3.43 -18.95
C ASP A 178 -13.83 3.82 -18.04
N LEU A 179 -14.50 4.95 -18.33
CA LEU A 179 -15.68 5.42 -17.61
C LEU A 179 -16.87 4.46 -17.79
N ARG A 180 -17.26 4.19 -19.03
CA ARG A 180 -18.44 3.37 -19.37
C ARG A 180 -18.31 1.98 -18.78
N VAL A 181 -17.22 1.30 -19.10
CA VAL A 181 -16.98 -0.08 -18.67
C VAL A 181 -16.76 -0.16 -17.16
N GLY A 182 -15.90 0.71 -16.63
CA GLY A 182 -15.58 0.73 -15.20
C GLY A 182 -16.82 0.93 -14.34
N VAL A 183 -17.67 1.91 -14.68
CA VAL A 183 -18.87 2.22 -13.90
C VAL A 183 -19.95 1.15 -14.07
N ALA A 184 -20.19 0.63 -15.29
CA ALA A 184 -21.19 -0.40 -15.54
C ALA A 184 -20.96 -1.66 -14.69
N PHE A 185 -19.75 -2.24 -14.77
CA PHE A 185 -19.39 -3.42 -13.98
C PHE A 185 -19.35 -3.13 -12.48
N THR A 186 -18.77 -1.99 -12.07
CA THR A 186 -18.69 -1.59 -10.65
C THR A 186 -20.08 -1.47 -10.02
N ARG A 187 -21.02 -0.79 -10.68
CA ARG A 187 -22.39 -0.63 -10.18
C ARG A 187 -23.10 -1.96 -10.09
N LEU A 188 -22.99 -2.81 -11.11
CA LEU A 188 -23.60 -4.14 -11.14
C LEU A 188 -23.14 -4.98 -9.94
N GLN A 189 -21.83 -5.20 -9.81
CA GLN A 189 -21.30 -6.10 -8.78
C GLN A 189 -21.43 -5.53 -7.37
N THR A 190 -21.24 -4.22 -7.20
CA THR A 190 -21.38 -3.58 -5.88
C THR A 190 -22.83 -3.61 -5.41
N LYS A 191 -23.80 -3.27 -6.26
CA LYS A 191 -25.23 -3.31 -5.90
C LYS A 191 -25.64 -4.73 -5.53
N PHE A 192 -25.29 -5.69 -6.37
CA PHE A 192 -25.60 -7.10 -6.13
C PHE A 192 -25.02 -7.62 -4.79
N LEU A 193 -23.75 -7.32 -4.51
CA LEU A 193 -23.11 -7.76 -3.26
C LEU A 193 -23.67 -7.03 -2.02
N LYS A 194 -23.96 -5.74 -2.10
CA LYS A 194 -24.55 -4.98 -0.97
C LYS A 194 -25.92 -5.51 -0.57
N GLU A 195 -26.73 -5.93 -1.53
CA GLU A 195 -28.04 -6.53 -1.28
C GLU A 195 -27.97 -7.91 -0.58
N ARG A 196 -26.85 -8.63 -0.71
CA ARG A 196 -26.67 -9.98 -0.14
C ARG A 196 -25.81 -9.99 1.12
N PHE A 197 -24.86 -9.07 1.22
CA PHE A 197 -23.94 -8.96 2.33
C PHE A 197 -23.99 -7.55 2.94
N PRO A 198 -24.96 -7.25 3.82
CA PRO A 198 -25.08 -5.94 4.47
C PRO A 198 -23.81 -5.51 5.23
N LYS A 199 -23.00 -6.49 5.69
CA LYS A 199 -21.70 -6.26 6.33
C LYS A 199 -20.64 -5.64 5.41
N LEU A 200 -20.83 -5.68 4.10
CA LEU A 200 -20.00 -4.95 3.13
C LEU A 200 -20.09 -3.43 3.36
N GLY A 201 -21.21 -2.94 3.93
CA GLY A 201 -21.41 -1.53 4.25
C GLY A 201 -21.29 -0.64 3.02
N ASP A 202 -20.53 0.44 3.15
CA ASP A 202 -20.34 1.42 2.08
C ASP A 202 -19.25 1.03 1.07
N SER A 203 -18.53 -0.07 1.29
CA SER A 203 -17.43 -0.51 0.44
C SER A 203 -17.83 -0.66 -1.03
N LEU A 204 -16.96 -0.16 -1.92
CA LEU A 204 -17.11 -0.22 -3.36
C LEU A 204 -16.25 -1.36 -3.91
N ILE A 205 -16.86 -2.30 -4.63
CA ILE A 205 -16.12 -3.31 -5.37
C ILE A 205 -15.98 -2.78 -6.80
N SER A 206 -14.85 -2.15 -7.10
CA SER A 206 -14.58 -1.55 -8.41
C SER A 206 -14.12 -2.56 -9.46
N PHE A 207 -14.50 -2.29 -10.70
CA PHE A 207 -13.98 -2.95 -11.89
C PHE A 207 -13.28 -1.88 -12.73
N GLY A 208 -12.18 -2.25 -13.38
CA GLY A 208 -11.48 -1.37 -14.31
C GLY A 208 -10.79 -2.22 -15.39
N PRO A 209 -10.93 -1.88 -16.69
CA PRO A 209 -10.41 -2.71 -17.78
C PRO A 209 -8.92 -3.03 -17.71
N CYS A 210 -8.11 -2.14 -17.14
CA CYS A 210 -6.69 -2.41 -16.85
C CYS A 210 -6.45 -2.84 -15.39
N GLN A 211 -7.27 -2.36 -14.45
CA GLN A 211 -7.17 -2.72 -13.03
C GLN A 211 -7.32 -4.22 -12.78
N THR A 212 -8.28 -4.87 -13.45
CA THR A 212 -8.54 -6.30 -13.28
C THR A 212 -7.42 -7.19 -13.82
N PRO A 213 -6.86 -7.00 -15.03
CA PRO A 213 -5.72 -7.80 -15.47
C PRO A 213 -4.45 -7.54 -14.64
N THR A 214 -4.23 -6.33 -14.13
CA THR A 214 -3.15 -6.08 -13.16
C THR A 214 -3.33 -6.92 -11.89
N LEU A 215 -4.55 -7.03 -11.35
CA LEU A 215 -4.87 -7.95 -10.26
C LEU A 215 -4.66 -9.42 -10.67
N GLY A 216 -5.03 -9.76 -11.91
CA GLY A 216 -4.88 -11.09 -12.51
C GLY A 216 -3.45 -11.62 -12.38
N PHE A 217 -2.43 -10.82 -12.72
CA PHE A 217 -1.03 -11.23 -12.57
C PHE A 217 -0.66 -11.61 -11.12
N CYS A 218 -1.10 -10.83 -10.13
CA CYS A 218 -0.86 -11.14 -8.72
C CYS A 218 -1.56 -12.42 -8.27
N VAL A 219 -2.77 -12.67 -8.78
CA VAL A 219 -3.55 -13.87 -8.45
C VAL A 219 -2.98 -15.11 -9.15
N ASP A 220 -2.50 -14.99 -10.38
CA ASP A 220 -1.84 -16.08 -11.08
C ASP A 220 -0.55 -16.49 -10.37
N ARG A 221 0.24 -15.52 -9.87
CA ARG A 221 1.39 -15.83 -8.99
C ARG A 221 0.96 -16.53 -7.70
N GLN A 222 -0.15 -16.13 -7.07
CA GLN A 222 -0.67 -16.85 -5.91
C GLN A 222 -1.05 -18.30 -6.26
N LYS A 223 -1.66 -18.56 -7.43
CA LYS A 223 -1.99 -19.92 -7.87
C LYS A 223 -0.72 -20.74 -8.12
N GLU A 224 0.32 -20.15 -8.71
CA GLU A 224 1.62 -20.80 -8.86
C GLU A 224 2.19 -21.21 -7.50
N ILE A 225 2.08 -20.33 -6.50
CA ILE A 225 2.51 -20.59 -5.12
C ILE A 225 1.70 -21.72 -4.48
N ASP A 226 0.37 -21.64 -4.56
CA ASP A 226 -0.54 -22.60 -3.92
C ASP A 226 -0.41 -24.01 -4.51
N ASN A 227 -0.17 -24.11 -5.82
CA ASN A 227 -0.03 -25.38 -6.53
C ASN A 227 1.42 -25.91 -6.55
N PHE A 228 2.38 -25.17 -6.00
CA PHE A 228 3.79 -25.57 -6.04
C PHE A 228 4.07 -26.75 -5.10
N VAL A 229 4.52 -27.86 -5.67
CA VAL A 229 5.01 -29.02 -4.91
C VAL A 229 6.54 -29.09 -5.03
N SER A 230 7.22 -28.91 -3.90
CA SER A 230 8.69 -28.99 -3.85
C SER A 230 9.17 -30.41 -4.18
N LYS A 231 10.10 -30.51 -5.13
CA LYS A 231 10.68 -31.77 -5.57
C LYS A 231 12.18 -31.80 -5.22
N PRO A 232 12.70 -32.92 -4.70
CA PRO A 232 14.13 -33.09 -4.53
C PRO A 232 14.79 -33.17 -5.91
N PHE A 233 15.97 -32.58 -6.02
CA PHE A 233 16.86 -32.79 -7.15
C PHE A 233 18.28 -32.98 -6.64
N TYR A 234 19.11 -33.61 -7.45
CA TYR A 234 20.49 -33.89 -7.14
C TYR A 234 21.37 -33.24 -8.20
N THR A 235 22.47 -32.66 -7.76
CA THR A 235 23.53 -32.17 -8.64
C THR A 235 24.85 -32.77 -8.20
N LEU A 236 25.69 -33.12 -9.17
CA LEU A 236 27.00 -33.68 -8.88
C LEU A 236 28.07 -32.62 -9.04
N LYS A 237 28.83 -32.41 -7.96
CA LYS A 237 30.04 -31.59 -7.97
C LYS A 237 31.26 -32.48 -7.79
N VAL A 238 32.39 -32.04 -8.32
CA VAL A 238 33.69 -32.66 -8.09
C VAL A 238 34.67 -31.59 -7.63
N ILE A 239 35.44 -31.93 -6.60
CA ILE A 239 36.56 -31.12 -6.12
C ILE A 239 37.82 -31.67 -6.77
N ILE A 240 38.58 -30.78 -7.39
CA ILE A 240 39.82 -31.09 -8.08
C ILE A 240 40.87 -30.07 -7.66
N GLU A 241 42.10 -30.52 -7.44
CA GLU A 241 43.23 -29.63 -7.20
C GLU A 241 43.68 -28.99 -8.52
N ASP A 242 43.85 -27.66 -8.50
CA ASP A 242 44.37 -26.88 -9.62
C ASP A 242 45.90 -26.98 -9.70
N HIS A 243 46.52 -26.45 -10.76
CA HIS A 243 47.97 -26.50 -10.95
C HIS A 243 48.76 -25.73 -9.86
N GLU A 244 48.09 -24.89 -9.07
CA GLU A 244 48.68 -24.15 -7.96
C GLU A 244 48.40 -24.81 -6.59
N GLY A 245 47.90 -26.05 -6.57
CA GLY A 245 47.64 -26.79 -5.34
C GLY A 245 46.35 -26.39 -4.62
N ARG A 246 45.44 -25.68 -5.27
CA ARG A 246 44.19 -25.18 -4.66
C ARG A 246 43.00 -26.01 -5.09
N ASN A 247 42.13 -26.33 -4.14
CA ASN A 247 40.87 -27.01 -4.44
C ASN A 247 39.92 -26.11 -5.25
N LYS A 248 39.43 -26.63 -6.38
CA LYS A 248 38.42 -26.01 -7.24
C LYS A 248 37.23 -26.94 -7.40
N THR A 249 36.04 -26.35 -7.37
CA THR A 249 34.79 -27.09 -7.52
C THR A 249 34.27 -26.98 -8.95
N LEU A 250 34.09 -28.12 -9.61
CA LEU A 250 33.45 -28.22 -10.93
C LEU A 250 32.09 -28.90 -10.78
N LYS A 251 31.16 -28.62 -11.68
CA LYS A 251 29.81 -29.20 -11.68
C LYS A 251 29.55 -30.01 -12.94
N LEU A 252 28.87 -31.14 -12.80
CA LEU A 252 28.23 -31.80 -13.94
C LEU A 252 27.02 -30.96 -14.34
N ASP A 253 26.91 -30.55 -15.60
CA ASP A 253 25.84 -29.65 -16.06
C ASP A 253 24.53 -30.41 -16.34
N LYS A 254 24.08 -31.16 -15.33
CA LYS A 254 22.84 -31.93 -15.34
C LYS A 254 22.23 -31.94 -13.94
N ARG A 255 20.91 -31.78 -13.87
CA ARG A 255 20.11 -32.04 -12.66
C ARG A 255 19.49 -33.42 -12.77
N PHE A 256 19.42 -34.12 -11.65
CA PHE A 256 18.92 -35.50 -11.58
C PHE A 256 17.79 -35.57 -10.56
N ASP A 257 16.70 -36.26 -10.90
CA ASP A 257 15.58 -36.45 -9.97
C ASP A 257 15.82 -37.65 -9.04
N ASN A 258 16.66 -38.60 -9.46
CA ASN A 258 16.95 -39.83 -8.73
C ASN A 258 18.39 -39.84 -8.20
N LYS A 259 18.54 -40.13 -6.90
CA LYS A 259 19.85 -40.23 -6.24
C LYS A 259 20.71 -41.38 -6.81
N SER A 260 20.07 -42.52 -7.13
CA SER A 260 20.78 -43.72 -7.59
C SER A 260 21.54 -43.48 -8.90
N GLU A 261 20.96 -42.73 -9.84
CA GLU A 261 21.62 -42.35 -11.10
C GLU A 261 22.92 -41.58 -10.82
N VAL A 262 22.90 -40.64 -9.87
CA VAL A 262 24.10 -39.87 -9.49
C VAL A 262 25.13 -40.73 -8.77
N GLU A 263 24.69 -41.65 -7.91
CA GLU A 263 25.58 -42.59 -7.20
C GLU A 263 26.30 -43.53 -8.18
N ASP A 264 25.62 -44.00 -9.23
CA ASP A 264 26.22 -44.85 -10.24
C ASP A 264 27.24 -44.08 -11.11
N ILE A 265 26.97 -42.81 -11.40
CA ILE A 265 27.97 -41.91 -12.02
C ILE A 265 29.20 -41.81 -11.11
N VAL A 266 29.01 -41.53 -9.81
CA VAL A 266 30.14 -41.42 -8.86
C VAL A 266 30.94 -42.71 -8.79
N LYS A 267 30.30 -43.89 -8.75
CA LYS A 267 30.98 -45.19 -8.76
C LYS A 267 31.85 -45.36 -10.01
N SER A 268 31.33 -44.97 -11.18
CA SER A 268 32.06 -45.08 -12.45
C SER A 268 33.25 -44.11 -12.57
N CYS A 269 33.21 -42.99 -11.86
CA CYS A 269 34.29 -41.98 -11.87
C CYS A 269 35.33 -42.18 -10.74
N LYS A 270 35.02 -42.99 -9.72
CA LYS A 270 35.89 -43.15 -8.54
C LYS A 270 37.19 -43.86 -8.93
N GLY A 271 38.33 -43.25 -8.61
CA GLY A 271 39.66 -43.77 -8.94
C GLY A 271 40.08 -43.53 -10.41
N VAL A 272 39.23 -42.91 -11.21
CA VAL A 272 39.56 -42.52 -12.60
C VAL A 272 40.22 -41.15 -12.59
N GLN A 273 41.37 -41.03 -13.24
CA GLN A 273 42.02 -39.74 -13.44
C GLN A 273 41.21 -38.89 -14.42
N GLY A 274 41.04 -37.61 -14.10
CA GLY A 274 40.42 -36.64 -14.99
C GLY A 274 41.40 -36.11 -16.02
N LYS A 275 40.91 -35.70 -17.19
CA LYS A 275 41.67 -34.97 -18.20
C LYS A 275 41.04 -33.63 -18.46
N VAL A 276 41.82 -32.56 -18.45
CA VAL A 276 41.36 -31.23 -18.87
C VAL A 276 41.20 -31.28 -20.39
N ILE A 277 39.96 -31.34 -20.87
CA ILE A 277 39.65 -31.48 -22.30
C ILE A 277 39.52 -30.15 -23.02
N LYS A 278 39.22 -29.08 -22.28
CA LYS A 278 39.07 -27.75 -22.83
C LYS A 278 39.30 -26.70 -21.76
N MET A 279 40.15 -25.72 -22.08
CA MET A 279 40.21 -24.46 -21.34
C MET A 279 40.03 -23.29 -22.30
N SER A 280 39.01 -22.48 -22.07
CA SER A 280 38.76 -21.27 -22.86
C SER A 280 38.83 -20.04 -21.99
N VAL A 281 39.57 -19.03 -22.46
CA VAL A 281 39.64 -17.70 -21.86
C VAL A 281 39.07 -16.73 -22.88
N ASN A 282 37.90 -16.18 -22.58
CA ASN A 282 37.20 -15.25 -23.47
C ASN A 282 37.04 -13.90 -22.78
N GLU A 283 37.21 -12.83 -23.55
CA GLU A 283 36.80 -11.50 -23.11
C GLU A 283 35.27 -11.37 -23.26
N LEU A 284 34.60 -10.98 -22.19
CA LEU A 284 33.18 -10.64 -22.17
C LEU A 284 33.04 -9.13 -21.95
N LYS A 285 32.28 -8.48 -22.83
CA LYS A 285 31.89 -7.09 -22.66
C LYS A 285 30.48 -7.03 -22.07
N LYS A 286 30.34 -6.29 -20.97
CA LYS A 286 29.03 -5.86 -20.47
C LYS A 286 28.78 -4.47 -21.05
N SER A 287 27.81 -4.38 -21.94
CA SER A 287 27.42 -3.10 -22.53
C SER A 287 26.94 -2.14 -21.46
N ARG A 288 27.34 -0.87 -21.59
CA ARG A 288 26.78 0.25 -20.85
C ARG A 288 25.26 0.33 -21.03
N PRO A 289 24.53 0.90 -20.05
CA PRO A 289 23.09 1.07 -20.18
C PRO A 289 22.74 2.00 -21.35
N VAL A 290 21.56 1.81 -21.92
CA VAL A 290 20.95 2.78 -22.84
C VAL A 290 20.43 4.00 -22.06
N GLY A 291 19.86 4.99 -22.76
CA GLY A 291 19.17 6.09 -22.10
C GLY A 291 18.02 5.58 -21.23
N LEU A 292 17.78 6.23 -20.10
CA LEU A 292 16.77 5.83 -19.13
C LEU A 292 15.37 6.16 -19.65
N ASN A 293 14.46 5.19 -19.68
CA ASN A 293 13.04 5.41 -19.93
C ASN A 293 12.22 5.30 -18.63
N THR A 294 10.92 5.59 -18.70
CA THR A 294 10.04 5.58 -17.54
C THR A 294 9.92 4.21 -16.88
N VAL A 295 9.72 3.16 -17.67
CA VAL A 295 9.49 1.83 -17.12
C VAL A 295 10.72 1.32 -16.37
N GLU A 296 11.92 1.51 -16.93
CA GLU A 296 13.16 1.13 -16.26
C GLU A 296 13.41 1.99 -15.00
N MET A 297 13.07 3.28 -15.04
CA MET A 297 13.13 4.14 -13.85
C MET A 297 12.23 3.61 -12.72
N LEU A 298 10.97 3.27 -13.02
CA LEU A 298 10.02 2.75 -12.03
C LEU A 298 10.48 1.40 -11.45
N LYS A 299 10.98 0.52 -12.31
CA LYS A 299 11.53 -0.79 -11.97
C LYS A 299 12.69 -0.67 -10.98
N VAL A 300 13.72 0.10 -11.34
CA VAL A 300 14.91 0.24 -10.50
C VAL A 300 14.61 1.02 -9.22
N ALA A 301 13.74 2.02 -9.28
CA ALA A 301 13.33 2.78 -8.09
C ALA A 301 12.64 1.89 -7.05
N SER A 302 11.79 0.94 -7.47
CA SER A 302 11.17 0.00 -6.53
C SER A 302 12.20 -0.92 -5.87
N VAL A 303 13.07 -1.56 -6.64
CA VAL A 303 14.03 -2.57 -6.11
C VAL A 303 15.19 -1.94 -5.35
N LYS A 304 15.79 -0.87 -5.89
CA LYS A 304 17.06 -0.31 -5.37
C LYS A 304 16.85 0.90 -4.47
N LEU A 305 15.79 1.69 -4.67
CA LEU A 305 15.54 2.92 -3.90
C LEU A 305 14.42 2.75 -2.86
N GLY A 306 13.63 1.68 -2.96
CA GLY A 306 12.50 1.42 -2.08
C GLY A 306 11.31 2.36 -2.31
N LEU A 307 11.19 2.94 -3.50
CA LEU A 307 10.13 3.89 -3.87
C LEU A 307 9.02 3.18 -4.66
N GLY A 308 7.75 3.42 -4.30
CA GLY A 308 6.63 2.89 -5.08
C GLY A 308 6.55 3.52 -6.47
N PRO A 309 5.91 2.87 -7.46
CA PRO A 309 5.79 3.42 -8.81
C PRO A 309 5.11 4.78 -8.81
N GLN A 310 4.01 4.95 -8.06
CA GLN A 310 3.27 6.21 -7.97
C GLN A 310 4.11 7.32 -7.31
N ASP A 311 4.82 6.99 -6.23
CA ASP A 311 5.69 7.95 -5.54
C ASP A 311 6.87 8.35 -6.43
N THR A 312 7.48 7.39 -7.11
CA THR A 312 8.57 7.61 -8.07
C THR A 312 8.16 8.59 -9.16
N MET A 313 6.99 8.36 -9.78
CA MET A 313 6.47 9.26 -10.81
C MET A 313 6.17 10.65 -10.26
N SER A 314 5.54 10.74 -9.08
CA SER A 314 5.28 12.03 -8.42
C SER A 314 6.56 12.82 -8.12
N ILE A 315 7.62 12.14 -7.70
CA ILE A 315 8.93 12.75 -7.44
C ILE A 315 9.58 13.18 -8.76
N ALA A 316 9.56 12.33 -9.78
CA ALA A 316 10.13 12.65 -11.09
C ALA A 316 9.45 13.87 -11.72
N GLU A 317 8.12 13.96 -11.66
CA GLU A 317 7.36 15.12 -12.12
C GLU A 317 7.75 16.42 -11.39
N LYS A 318 8.02 16.35 -10.07
CA LYS A 318 8.51 17.50 -9.30
C LYS A 318 9.91 17.92 -9.74
N LEU A 319 10.82 16.96 -9.95
CA LEU A 319 12.17 17.23 -10.44
C LEU A 319 12.15 17.84 -11.84
N TYR A 320 11.29 17.34 -12.72
CA TYR A 320 11.06 17.89 -14.06
C TYR A 320 10.53 19.31 -13.98
N THR A 321 9.46 19.52 -13.20
CA THR A 321 8.81 20.83 -13.04
C THR A 321 9.79 21.89 -12.56
N ARG A 322 10.75 21.53 -11.69
CA ARG A 322 11.83 22.40 -11.20
C ARG A 322 13.00 22.60 -12.19
N GLY A 323 12.99 21.94 -13.35
CA GLY A 323 14.03 22.05 -14.38
C GLY A 323 15.30 21.24 -14.09
N TYR A 324 15.23 20.21 -13.23
CA TYR A 324 16.37 19.37 -12.86
C TYR A 324 16.54 18.16 -13.77
N ILE A 325 15.45 17.60 -14.29
CA ILE A 325 15.47 16.48 -15.24
C ILE A 325 14.61 16.78 -16.47
N SER A 326 14.83 16.05 -17.56
CA SER A 326 13.93 16.04 -18.71
C SER A 326 12.60 15.38 -18.36
N TYR A 327 11.62 15.51 -19.26
CA TYR A 327 10.29 14.97 -19.07
C TYR A 327 10.32 13.47 -18.73
N PRO A 328 9.68 13.04 -17.61
CA PRO A 328 9.90 11.70 -17.04
C PRO A 328 8.94 10.62 -17.56
N ARG A 329 8.04 10.97 -18.49
CA ARG A 329 7.13 10.04 -19.18
C ARG A 329 7.60 9.88 -20.62
N THR A 330 8.41 8.85 -20.83
CA THR A 330 8.98 8.52 -22.14
C THR A 330 9.28 7.03 -22.22
N GLU A 331 9.06 6.48 -23.40
CA GLU A 331 9.44 5.11 -23.77
C GLU A 331 10.82 5.07 -24.46
N SER A 332 11.30 6.20 -24.98
CA SER A 332 12.55 6.31 -25.70
C SER A 332 13.78 6.08 -24.82
N THR A 333 14.74 5.35 -25.37
CA THR A 333 16.04 5.05 -24.75
C THR A 333 17.22 5.55 -25.60
N LYS A 334 16.93 6.15 -26.77
CA LYS A 334 17.92 6.69 -27.70
C LYS A 334 18.11 8.19 -27.52
N TYR A 335 19.36 8.63 -27.37
CA TYR A 335 19.69 10.06 -27.47
C TYR A 335 19.70 10.50 -28.93
N SER A 336 19.18 11.70 -29.21
CA SER A 336 19.21 12.27 -30.56
C SER A 336 20.63 12.60 -31.02
N SER A 337 20.85 12.68 -32.34
CA SER A 337 22.17 13.00 -32.92
C SER A 337 22.68 14.40 -32.55
N TYR A 338 21.78 15.30 -32.16
CA TYR A 338 22.07 16.68 -31.78
C TYR A 338 22.04 16.91 -30.26
N PHE A 339 21.95 15.84 -29.46
CA PHE A 339 21.87 15.92 -28.01
C PHE A 339 23.15 16.54 -27.41
N ASN A 340 23.01 17.61 -26.62
CA ASN A 340 24.18 18.32 -26.08
C ASN A 340 24.66 17.74 -24.75
N PHE A 341 25.41 16.64 -24.83
CA PHE A 341 26.02 16.00 -23.66
C PHE A 341 26.99 16.92 -22.91
N THR A 342 27.72 17.79 -23.62
CA THR A 342 28.76 18.65 -23.05
C THR A 342 28.19 19.67 -22.07
N ASP A 343 27.06 20.31 -22.41
CA ASP A 343 26.39 21.27 -21.54
C ASP A 343 25.94 20.61 -20.22
N ILE A 344 25.32 19.43 -20.32
CA ILE A 344 24.86 18.67 -19.14
C ILE A 344 26.04 18.29 -18.25
N LEU A 345 27.13 17.76 -18.83
CA LEU A 345 28.34 17.43 -18.08
C LEU A 345 28.93 18.66 -17.37
N ASN A 346 28.95 19.83 -18.02
CA ASN A 346 29.42 21.07 -17.43
C ASN A 346 28.55 21.52 -16.24
N ASN A 347 27.22 21.40 -16.36
CA ASN A 347 26.29 21.73 -15.28
C ASN A 347 26.49 20.79 -14.08
N LEU A 348 26.67 19.49 -14.32
CA LEU A 348 26.85 18.49 -13.25
C LEU A 348 28.21 18.60 -12.55
N GLN A 349 29.26 19.07 -13.24
CA GLN A 349 30.61 19.16 -12.68
C GLN A 349 30.74 20.18 -11.53
N GLN A 350 29.78 21.11 -11.42
CA GLN A 350 29.79 22.16 -10.41
C GLN A 350 29.76 21.58 -8.98
N THR A 351 29.13 20.41 -8.80
CA THR A 351 29.00 19.75 -7.50
C THR A 351 30.09 18.70 -7.28
N ASN A 352 30.65 18.64 -6.06
CA ASN A 352 31.67 17.66 -5.67
C ASN A 352 31.23 16.20 -5.90
N GLN A 353 29.94 15.89 -5.73
CA GLN A 353 29.38 14.54 -5.86
C GLN A 353 29.57 13.91 -7.25
N PHE A 354 29.45 14.70 -8.32
CA PHE A 354 29.54 14.19 -9.71
C PHE A 354 30.81 14.64 -10.43
N ARG A 355 31.55 15.59 -9.87
CA ARG A 355 32.76 16.18 -10.48
C ARG A 355 33.76 15.13 -10.95
N GLU A 356 34.11 14.17 -10.09
CA GLU A 356 35.09 13.13 -10.42
C GLU A 356 34.59 12.23 -11.55
N LYS A 357 33.31 11.85 -11.53
CA LYS A 357 32.68 11.02 -12.56
C LYS A 357 32.64 11.74 -13.92
N VAL A 358 32.31 13.02 -13.92
CA VAL A 358 32.32 13.86 -15.13
C VAL A 358 33.74 14.00 -15.70
N GLN A 359 34.74 14.25 -14.85
CA GLN A 359 36.14 14.33 -15.29
C GLN A 359 36.60 13.01 -15.92
N LEU A 360 36.22 11.88 -15.33
CA LEU A 360 36.53 10.55 -15.85
C LEU A 360 35.94 10.35 -17.27
N ILE A 361 34.68 10.75 -17.48
CA ILE A 361 34.02 10.68 -18.80
C ILE A 361 34.74 11.60 -19.80
N LYS A 362 35.03 12.85 -19.42
CA LYS A 362 35.74 13.80 -20.30
C LYS A 362 37.12 13.28 -20.73
N GLN A 363 37.84 12.58 -19.83
CA GLN A 363 39.14 11.99 -20.14
C GLN A 363 39.07 10.77 -21.08
N ASN A 364 38.01 9.96 -20.99
CA ASN A 364 37.84 8.75 -21.81
C ASN A 364 37.03 9.00 -23.09
N GLY A 365 36.45 10.20 -23.25
CA GLY A 365 35.51 10.53 -24.31
C GLY A 365 34.07 10.09 -24.01
N ILE A 366 33.12 10.77 -24.65
CA ILE A 366 31.68 10.48 -24.54
C ILE A 366 31.36 9.29 -25.46
N ASN A 367 30.87 8.20 -24.87
CA ASN A 367 30.59 6.93 -25.54
C ASN A 367 29.08 6.69 -25.57
N ILE A 368 28.41 7.17 -26.62
CA ILE A 368 26.95 7.08 -26.75
C ILE A 368 26.51 5.61 -26.94
N PRO A 369 25.41 5.15 -26.31
CA PRO A 369 24.91 3.79 -26.51
C PRO A 369 24.23 3.66 -27.89
N TYR A 370 24.54 2.59 -28.64
CA TYR A 370 24.04 2.38 -30.00
C TYR A 370 22.69 1.65 -30.07
N ASN A 371 22.31 0.92 -29.02
CA ASN A 371 21.15 0.01 -29.01
C ASN A 371 19.87 0.65 -28.46
N GLY A 372 19.84 1.99 -28.30
CA GLY A 372 18.63 2.68 -27.86
C GLY A 372 17.57 2.73 -28.97
N GLU A 373 16.31 2.77 -28.57
CA GLU A 373 15.15 2.95 -29.44
C GLU A 373 14.56 4.35 -29.28
N ASP A 374 14.10 4.95 -30.37
CA ASP A 374 13.38 6.22 -30.41
C ASP A 374 11.92 5.92 -30.76
N LYS A 375 11.01 6.27 -29.86
CA LYS A 375 9.57 6.03 -29.98
C LYS A 375 8.82 7.24 -30.55
N GLY A 376 9.53 8.31 -30.93
CA GLY A 376 8.94 9.52 -31.48
C GLY A 376 8.19 10.37 -30.45
N ASP A 377 8.45 10.14 -29.15
CA ASP A 377 7.86 10.86 -28.02
C ASP A 377 8.84 11.92 -27.48
N HIS A 378 9.63 11.58 -26.47
CA HIS A 378 10.54 12.44 -25.75
C HIS A 378 11.93 11.81 -25.75
N PRO A 379 13.02 12.58 -25.56
CA PRO A 379 14.32 11.98 -25.34
C PRO A 379 14.35 11.24 -23.98
N PRO A 380 15.31 10.34 -23.77
CA PRO A 380 15.47 9.64 -22.50
C PRO A 380 15.52 10.58 -21.29
N ILE A 381 15.13 10.07 -20.14
CA ILE A 381 15.15 10.78 -18.87
C ILE A 381 16.60 11.14 -18.52
N THR A 382 16.91 12.43 -18.49
CA THR A 382 18.27 12.94 -18.30
C THR A 382 18.34 14.03 -17.24
N PRO A 383 19.45 14.12 -16.48
CA PRO A 383 19.70 15.28 -15.63
C PRO A 383 20.04 16.48 -16.50
N LEU A 384 19.52 17.64 -16.17
CA LEU A 384 19.74 18.89 -16.91
C LEU A 384 20.58 19.88 -16.11
N ASN A 385 20.22 20.03 -14.84
CA ASN A 385 20.86 20.93 -13.90
C ASN A 385 20.97 20.26 -12.54
N TYR A 386 21.99 20.64 -11.77
CA TYR A 386 22.07 20.24 -10.38
C TYR A 386 21.06 21.04 -9.54
N PRO A 387 20.36 20.40 -8.58
CA PRO A 387 19.44 21.08 -7.67
C PRO A 387 20.13 22.16 -6.83
N ASN A 388 19.70 23.41 -6.99
CA ASN A 388 20.16 24.52 -6.14
C ASN A 388 19.41 24.58 -4.80
N GLU A 389 18.26 23.91 -4.74
CA GLU A 389 17.38 23.84 -3.57
C GLU A 389 17.57 22.52 -2.81
N TYR A 390 17.16 22.51 -1.54
CA TYR A 390 17.16 21.29 -0.74
C TYR A 390 16.17 20.26 -1.31
N LEU A 391 16.68 19.11 -1.72
CA LEU A 391 15.89 17.92 -2.03
C LEU A 391 15.73 17.08 -0.75
N ASN A 392 14.52 16.57 -0.53
CA ASN A 392 14.33 15.54 0.50
C ASN A 392 15.05 14.24 0.11
N ASP A 393 15.19 13.30 1.05
CA ASP A 393 15.95 12.07 0.84
C ASP A 393 15.47 11.23 -0.35
N SER A 394 14.15 11.19 -0.60
CA SER A 394 13.58 10.41 -1.71
C SER A 394 13.79 11.11 -3.06
N GLU A 395 13.60 12.43 -3.10
CA GLU A 395 13.92 13.28 -4.25
C GLU A 395 15.40 13.17 -4.62
N LYS A 396 16.29 13.23 -3.63
CA LYS A 396 17.73 13.11 -3.83
C LYS A 396 18.11 11.72 -4.34
N LYS A 397 17.58 10.65 -3.76
CA LYS A 397 17.83 9.26 -4.21
C LYS A 397 17.45 9.08 -5.69
N LEU A 398 16.27 9.56 -6.10
CA LEU A 398 15.83 9.43 -7.48
C LEU A 398 16.66 10.29 -8.43
N PHE A 399 16.97 11.54 -8.06
CA PHE A 399 17.84 12.41 -8.86
C PHE A 399 19.25 11.81 -9.03
N ASP A 400 19.83 11.29 -7.96
CA ASP A 400 21.14 10.64 -7.98
C ASP A 400 21.12 9.40 -8.87
N PHE A 401 20.06 8.59 -8.82
CA PHE A 401 19.88 7.43 -9.69
C PHE A 401 19.82 7.83 -11.17
N ILE A 402 18.98 8.81 -11.52
CA ILE A 402 18.84 9.33 -12.90
C ILE A 402 20.20 9.85 -13.39
N THR A 403 20.89 10.63 -12.55
CA THR A 403 22.19 11.22 -12.89
C THR A 403 23.26 10.17 -13.10
N ASN A 404 23.38 9.21 -12.18
CA ASN A 404 24.37 8.15 -12.30
C ASN A 404 24.09 7.22 -13.50
N THR A 405 22.81 6.98 -13.81
CA THR A 405 22.41 6.18 -14.99
C THR A 405 22.77 6.89 -16.29
N PHE A 406 22.48 8.20 -16.39
CA PHE A 406 22.90 9.02 -17.52
C PHE A 406 24.42 8.99 -17.71
N LEU A 407 25.19 9.28 -16.65
CA LEU A 407 26.66 9.27 -16.70
C LEU A 407 27.21 7.88 -17.09
N ALA A 408 26.60 6.80 -16.59
CA ALA A 408 26.97 5.43 -16.94
C ALA A 408 26.69 5.11 -18.42
N SER A 409 25.55 5.58 -18.94
CA SER A 409 25.13 5.34 -20.33
C SER A 409 26.08 5.96 -21.37
N ILE A 410 26.80 7.02 -20.99
CA ILE A 410 27.73 7.74 -21.89
C ILE A 410 29.21 7.47 -21.59
N TYR A 411 29.51 6.53 -20.70
CA TYR A 411 30.87 6.08 -20.42
C TYR A 411 31.21 4.81 -21.21
N LYS A 412 32.36 4.17 -20.96
CA LYS A 412 32.76 2.94 -21.66
C LYS A 412 32.13 1.68 -21.06
N ASP A 413 32.02 0.65 -21.89
CA ASP A 413 31.60 -0.69 -21.48
C ASP A 413 32.55 -1.29 -20.44
N SER A 414 32.05 -2.23 -19.65
CA SER A 414 32.86 -3.00 -18.71
C SER A 414 33.40 -4.25 -19.38
N THR A 415 34.66 -4.59 -19.14
CA THR A 415 35.28 -5.81 -19.66
C THR A 415 35.57 -6.79 -18.54
N PHE A 416 35.21 -8.04 -18.79
CA PHE A 416 35.47 -9.17 -17.92
C PHE A 416 36.27 -10.22 -18.70
N GLN A 417 37.14 -10.92 -18.00
CA GLN A 417 37.74 -12.15 -18.50
C GLN A 417 36.94 -13.32 -17.94
N LYS A 418 36.24 -14.05 -18.80
CA LYS A 418 35.57 -15.30 -18.44
C LYS A 418 36.50 -16.47 -18.77
N VAL A 419 36.84 -17.22 -17.75
CA VAL A 419 37.57 -18.48 -17.86
C VAL A 419 36.54 -19.60 -17.74
N SER A 420 36.60 -20.57 -18.62
CA SER A 420 35.76 -21.77 -18.54
C SER A 420 36.65 -22.98 -18.76
N VAL A 421 36.48 -23.99 -17.91
CA VAL A 421 37.22 -25.24 -17.95
C VAL A 421 36.24 -26.41 -17.99
N SER A 422 36.57 -27.39 -18.81
CA SER A 422 35.86 -28.66 -18.90
C SER A 422 36.84 -29.79 -18.63
N VAL A 423 36.54 -30.62 -17.65
CA VAL A 423 37.33 -31.77 -17.23
C VAL A 423 36.52 -33.04 -17.47
N GLN A 424 37.07 -33.97 -18.23
CA GLN A 424 36.47 -35.28 -18.45
C GLN A 424 36.98 -36.27 -17.41
N ILE A 425 36.07 -36.94 -16.70
CA ILE A 425 36.39 -38.03 -15.77
C ILE A 425 35.53 -39.23 -16.17
N GLY A 426 36.16 -40.28 -16.70
CA GLY A 426 35.44 -41.38 -17.34
C GLY A 426 34.62 -40.88 -18.54
N ASN A 427 33.31 -41.16 -18.53
CA ASN A 427 32.38 -40.76 -19.61
C ASN A 427 31.68 -39.42 -19.35
N TYR A 428 32.03 -38.71 -18.28
CA TYR A 428 31.31 -37.51 -17.84
C TYR A 428 32.19 -36.26 -17.88
N THR A 429 31.60 -35.14 -18.29
CA THR A 429 32.28 -33.85 -18.37
C THR A 429 31.81 -32.91 -17.27
N PHE A 430 32.74 -32.47 -16.43
CA PHE A 430 32.52 -31.49 -15.37
C PHE A 430 33.00 -30.11 -15.82
N ASN A 431 32.16 -29.11 -15.61
CA ASN A 431 32.39 -27.75 -16.06
C ASN A 431 32.55 -26.80 -14.87
N GLY A 432 33.45 -25.83 -15.03
CA GLY A 432 33.60 -24.73 -14.10
C GLY A 432 33.90 -23.44 -14.84
N SER A 433 33.54 -22.32 -14.24
CA SER A 433 33.84 -21.00 -14.80
C SER A 433 34.21 -20.00 -13.72
N GLY A 434 35.11 -19.09 -14.05
CA GLY A 434 35.41 -17.90 -13.26
C GLY A 434 35.22 -16.65 -14.13
N LYS A 435 34.82 -15.55 -13.50
CA LYS A 435 34.68 -14.24 -14.13
C LYS A 435 35.55 -13.26 -13.36
N ILE A 436 36.50 -12.63 -14.03
CA ILE A 436 37.45 -11.69 -13.44
C ILE A 436 37.21 -10.33 -14.08
N LEU A 437 36.96 -9.30 -13.28
CA LEU A 437 36.81 -7.94 -13.80
C LEU A 437 38.17 -7.41 -14.28
N LYS A 438 38.23 -6.98 -15.55
CA LYS A 438 39.44 -6.42 -16.16
C LYS A 438 39.39 -4.90 -16.21
N ASP A 439 38.31 -4.37 -16.78
CA ASP A 439 38.00 -2.94 -16.73
C ASP A 439 36.58 -2.77 -16.19
N PRO A 440 36.40 -2.11 -15.03
CA PRO A 440 35.07 -1.85 -14.49
C PRO A 440 34.19 -0.97 -15.39
N GLY A 441 34.74 -0.21 -16.33
CA GLY A 441 33.93 0.61 -17.25
C GLY A 441 32.87 1.45 -16.51
N PHE A 442 31.63 1.45 -17.00
CA PHE A 442 30.51 2.20 -16.41
C PHE A 442 30.16 1.78 -14.98
N MET A 443 30.59 0.61 -14.52
CA MET A 443 30.36 0.14 -13.15
C MET A 443 31.15 0.96 -12.11
N LYS A 444 32.17 1.73 -12.52
CA LYS A 444 32.80 2.75 -11.65
C LYS A 444 31.84 3.90 -11.31
N ILE A 445 30.84 4.13 -12.15
CA ILE A 445 29.89 5.25 -11.99
C ILE A 445 28.72 4.81 -11.14
N THR A 446 28.23 3.59 -11.34
CA THR A 446 27.06 3.05 -10.65
C THR A 446 27.14 1.54 -10.45
N ASN A 447 26.69 1.11 -9.27
CA ASN A 447 26.57 -0.31 -8.90
C ASN A 447 25.13 -0.83 -9.11
N HIS A 448 24.23 -0.04 -9.72
CA HIS A 448 22.84 -0.46 -9.90
C HIS A 448 22.69 -1.66 -10.83
N TYR A 449 23.67 -1.87 -11.72
CA TYR A 449 23.75 -2.98 -12.67
C TYR A 449 24.68 -4.11 -12.17
N ASP A 450 25.08 -4.12 -10.90
CA ASP A 450 25.72 -5.29 -10.31
C ASP A 450 24.67 -6.36 -10.05
N GLU A 451 24.76 -7.47 -10.80
CA GLU A 451 23.90 -8.65 -10.68
C GLU A 451 24.66 -9.88 -10.15
N ASP A 452 25.99 -9.78 -9.97
CA ASP A 452 26.82 -10.91 -9.57
C ASP A 452 27.00 -10.92 -8.04
N ASP A 453 26.56 -11.99 -7.39
CA ASP A 453 27.00 -12.36 -6.04
C ASP A 453 28.52 -12.58 -6.08
N GLU A 454 29.26 -11.88 -5.21
CA GLU A 454 30.69 -12.02 -5.01
C GLU A 454 31.05 -13.48 -4.67
N LEU A 455 31.49 -14.26 -5.66
CA LEU A 455 32.25 -15.48 -5.38
C LEU A 455 33.56 -15.04 -4.70
N LYS A 456 33.83 -15.60 -3.52
CA LYS A 456 35.11 -15.39 -2.81
C LYS A 456 36.27 -15.71 -3.76
N ASP A 457 37.28 -14.84 -3.80
CA ASP A 457 38.42 -14.92 -4.74
C ASP A 457 39.18 -16.27 -4.71
N SER A 458 39.10 -17.02 -3.61
CA SER A 458 39.69 -18.35 -3.46
C SER A 458 39.06 -19.43 -4.36
N ASP A 459 37.78 -19.30 -4.70
CA ASP A 459 37.02 -20.33 -5.43
C ASP A 459 36.98 -20.07 -6.94
N LEU A 460 37.43 -18.89 -7.37
CA LEU A 460 37.43 -18.50 -8.78
C LEU A 460 38.41 -19.36 -9.59
N ILE A 461 37.94 -19.84 -10.73
CA ILE A 461 38.78 -20.49 -11.74
C ILE A 461 39.47 -19.39 -12.54
N LYS A 462 40.81 -19.34 -12.45
CA LYS A 462 41.66 -18.34 -13.11
C LYS A 462 42.30 -18.96 -14.35
N PRO A 463 42.86 -18.14 -15.27
CA PRO A 463 43.53 -18.68 -16.46
C PRO A 463 44.69 -19.62 -16.13
N THR A 464 45.32 -19.47 -14.96
CA THR A 464 46.42 -20.30 -14.46
C THR A 464 45.98 -21.56 -13.73
N SER A 465 44.68 -21.76 -13.49
CA SER A 465 44.19 -22.87 -12.67
C SER A 465 44.41 -24.24 -13.31
N PHE A 466 44.29 -24.36 -14.63
CA PHE A 466 44.47 -25.64 -15.32
C PHE A 466 45.21 -25.45 -16.64
N ILE A 467 45.76 -26.54 -17.17
CA ILE A 467 46.41 -26.58 -18.49
C ILE A 467 45.68 -27.63 -19.32
N GLU A 468 45.29 -27.29 -20.54
CA GLU A 468 44.61 -28.21 -21.43
C GLU A 468 45.49 -29.43 -21.74
N GLY A 469 44.89 -30.62 -21.73
CA GLY A 469 45.59 -31.89 -21.91
C GLY A 469 46.15 -32.49 -20.62
N ASN A 470 46.32 -31.70 -19.55
CA ASN A 470 46.84 -32.22 -18.28
C ASN A 470 45.85 -33.17 -17.59
N THR A 471 46.44 -34.11 -16.87
CA THR A 471 45.72 -35.01 -15.98
C THR A 471 45.50 -34.36 -14.63
N VAL A 472 44.32 -34.56 -14.06
CA VAL A 472 43.93 -34.07 -12.73
C VAL A 472 43.34 -35.20 -11.92
N ILE A 473 43.50 -35.16 -10.59
CA ILE A 473 43.00 -36.21 -9.70
C ILE A 473 41.76 -35.68 -8.98
N PRO A 474 40.58 -36.30 -9.15
CA PRO A 474 39.40 -35.96 -8.36
C PRO A 474 39.65 -36.26 -6.88
N SER A 475 39.56 -35.26 -6.02
CA SER A 475 39.76 -35.44 -4.58
C SER A 475 38.47 -35.89 -3.88
N MET A 476 37.33 -35.30 -4.27
CA MET A 476 36.03 -35.62 -3.69
C MET A 476 34.91 -35.43 -4.73
N PHE A 477 33.96 -36.35 -4.75
CA PHE A 477 32.66 -36.16 -5.42
C PHE A 477 31.62 -35.80 -4.37
N ASP A 478 30.93 -34.69 -4.59
CA ASP A 478 29.90 -34.19 -3.68
C ASP A 478 28.54 -34.24 -4.36
N ILE A 479 27.65 -35.08 -3.82
CA ILE A 479 26.27 -35.20 -4.26
C ILE A 479 25.45 -34.19 -3.47
N VAL A 480 25.18 -33.04 -4.08
CA VAL A 480 24.39 -31.99 -3.45
C VAL A 480 22.92 -32.25 -3.71
N LYS A 481 22.18 -32.56 -2.64
CA LYS A 481 20.72 -32.61 -2.66
C LYS A 481 20.15 -31.19 -2.53
N GLY A 482 19.37 -30.77 -3.52
CA GLY A 482 18.57 -29.56 -3.48
C GLY A 482 17.08 -29.87 -3.40
N MET A 483 16.29 -28.84 -3.09
CA MET A 483 14.83 -28.86 -3.21
C MET A 483 14.43 -27.69 -4.10
N THR A 484 13.49 -27.91 -5.01
CA THR A 484 12.92 -26.79 -5.78
C THR A 484 12.21 -25.83 -4.82
N LYS A 485 12.35 -24.52 -5.05
CA LYS A 485 11.72 -23.49 -4.24
C LYS A 485 10.52 -22.90 -4.96
N CYS A 486 9.47 -22.64 -4.20
CA CYS A 486 8.30 -21.91 -4.64
C CYS A 486 8.72 -20.49 -5.07
N PRO A 487 8.13 -19.90 -6.13
CA PRO A 487 8.30 -18.48 -6.40
C PRO A 487 7.79 -17.65 -5.21
N ASP A 488 8.34 -16.44 -5.01
CA ASP A 488 7.76 -15.48 -4.05
C ASP A 488 6.65 -14.68 -4.75
N TYR A 489 5.88 -13.93 -3.96
CA TYR A 489 4.88 -12.99 -4.47
C TYR A 489 5.50 -11.96 -5.42
N LEU A 490 4.70 -11.44 -6.35
CA LEU A 490 5.18 -10.41 -7.28
C LEU A 490 5.64 -9.18 -6.51
N THR A 491 6.84 -8.73 -6.78
CA THR A 491 7.26 -7.36 -6.49
C THR A 491 6.58 -6.38 -7.45
N GLU A 492 6.54 -5.09 -7.11
CA GLU A 492 6.07 -4.08 -8.07
C GLU A 492 6.92 -4.06 -9.34
N TYR A 493 8.23 -4.34 -9.24
CA TYR A 493 9.13 -4.49 -10.38
C TYR A 493 8.67 -5.60 -11.35
N GLU A 494 8.37 -6.79 -10.81
CA GLU A 494 7.88 -7.90 -11.63
C GLU A 494 6.50 -7.60 -12.21
N LEU A 495 5.62 -6.92 -11.45
CA LEU A 495 4.31 -6.54 -11.93
C LEU A 495 4.38 -5.51 -13.06
N ILE A 496 5.24 -4.48 -12.94
CA ILE A 496 5.52 -3.52 -14.02
C ILE A 496 6.03 -4.28 -15.25
N SER A 497 6.97 -5.21 -15.07
CA SER A 497 7.54 -6.01 -16.16
C SER A 497 6.48 -6.87 -16.86
N LEU A 498 5.52 -7.43 -16.12
CA LEU A 498 4.41 -8.19 -16.68
C LEU A 498 3.42 -7.28 -17.43
N MET A 499 3.10 -6.11 -16.90
CA MET A 499 2.23 -5.14 -17.57
C MET A 499 2.82 -4.68 -18.91
N GLU A 500 4.09 -4.25 -18.92
CA GLU A 500 4.81 -3.85 -20.13
C GLU A 500 4.89 -5.00 -21.15
N LYS A 501 5.29 -6.21 -20.71
CA LYS A 501 5.39 -7.39 -21.59
C LYS A 501 4.06 -7.75 -22.26
N ASN A 502 2.94 -7.50 -21.59
CA ASN A 502 1.61 -7.82 -22.11
C ASN A 502 0.91 -6.62 -22.74
N GLY A 503 1.58 -5.47 -22.89
CA GLY A 503 1.04 -4.29 -23.57
C GLY A 503 -0.17 -3.68 -22.85
N ILE A 504 -0.22 -3.74 -21.51
CA ILE A 504 -1.29 -3.10 -20.73
C ILE A 504 -0.74 -2.01 -19.82
N GLY A 505 -1.42 -0.87 -19.82
CA GLY A 505 -0.88 0.35 -19.23
C GLY A 505 0.23 0.96 -20.08
N THR A 506 0.45 2.24 -19.90
CA THR A 506 1.50 3.04 -20.53
C THR A 506 2.47 3.53 -19.46
N ASP A 507 3.58 4.14 -19.87
CA ASP A 507 4.52 4.87 -19.01
C ASP A 507 3.81 5.81 -18.00
N ALA A 508 2.71 6.45 -18.41
CA ALA A 508 1.88 7.32 -17.58
C ALA A 508 0.89 6.57 -16.66
N SER A 509 0.32 5.44 -17.10
CA SER A 509 -0.83 4.81 -16.42
C SER A 509 -0.49 3.57 -15.58
N ILE A 510 0.66 2.91 -15.82
CA ILE A 510 1.12 1.76 -15.01
C ILE A 510 1.15 2.09 -13.50
N PRO A 511 1.77 3.21 -13.04
CA PRO A 511 1.77 3.57 -11.62
C PRO A 511 0.37 3.69 -11.02
N VAL A 512 -0.57 4.26 -11.79
CA VAL A 512 -1.95 4.49 -11.37
C VAL A 512 -2.70 3.18 -11.21
N HIS A 513 -2.56 2.24 -12.15
CA HIS A 513 -3.26 0.95 -12.08
C HIS A 513 -2.76 0.08 -10.91
N ILE A 514 -1.45 0.08 -10.64
CA ILE A 514 -0.88 -0.59 -9.47
C ILE A 514 -1.39 0.07 -8.18
N GLN A 515 -1.41 1.40 -8.11
CA GLN A 515 -1.95 2.13 -6.96
C GLN A 515 -3.45 1.89 -6.75
N ASN A 516 -4.21 1.70 -7.82
CA ASN A 516 -5.65 1.41 -7.77
C ASN A 516 -5.91 0.05 -7.12
N ILE A 517 -5.22 -1.03 -7.53
CA ILE A 517 -5.45 -2.35 -6.90
C ILE A 517 -5.02 -2.39 -5.43
N ILE A 518 -4.04 -1.58 -5.03
CA ILE A 518 -3.62 -1.42 -3.62
C ILE A 518 -4.66 -0.62 -2.83
N SER A 519 -5.07 0.56 -3.32
CA SER A 519 -6.01 1.44 -2.62
C SER A 519 -7.42 0.88 -2.52
N ARG A 520 -7.80 -0.01 -3.45
CA ARG A 520 -9.06 -0.78 -3.42
C ARG A 520 -8.98 -2.06 -2.58
N GLU A 521 -7.84 -2.28 -1.90
CA GLU A 521 -7.59 -3.43 -1.03
C GLU A 521 -7.73 -4.78 -1.75
N TYR A 522 -7.48 -4.84 -3.06
CA TYR A 522 -7.44 -6.10 -3.81
C TYR A 522 -6.11 -6.82 -3.64
N VAL A 523 -5.05 -6.04 -3.46
CA VAL A 523 -3.75 -6.53 -3.02
C VAL A 523 -3.29 -5.72 -1.81
N SER A 524 -2.54 -6.36 -0.93
CA SER A 524 -1.79 -5.67 0.12
C SER A 524 -0.31 -5.62 -0.26
N LEU A 525 0.33 -4.48 0.01
CA LEU A 525 1.77 -4.31 -0.18
C LEU A 525 2.49 -4.67 1.12
N ASP A 526 3.30 -5.73 1.08
CA ASP A 526 4.26 -6.03 2.13
C ASP A 526 5.47 -5.12 1.95
N THR A 527 5.54 -4.04 2.72
CA THR A 527 6.57 -2.99 2.58
C THR A 527 7.99 -3.48 2.86
N SER A 528 8.15 -4.57 3.60
CA SER A 528 9.48 -5.11 3.95
C SER A 528 10.19 -5.71 2.73
N LYS A 529 9.44 -6.41 1.89
CA LYS A 529 9.92 -7.04 0.65
C LYS A 529 9.42 -6.36 -0.61
N ARG A 530 8.55 -5.36 -0.49
CA ARG A 530 7.80 -4.70 -1.56
C ARG A 530 7.05 -5.69 -2.46
N THR A 531 6.45 -6.71 -1.86
CA THR A 531 5.68 -7.74 -2.56
C THR A 531 4.18 -7.50 -2.44
N LEU A 532 3.45 -7.81 -3.50
CA LEU A 532 2.00 -7.63 -3.65
C LEU A 532 1.30 -8.95 -3.39
N ARG A 533 0.49 -8.99 -2.34
CA ARG A 533 -0.25 -10.19 -1.92
C ARG A 533 -1.73 -10.00 -2.19
N PRO A 534 -2.38 -10.86 -2.99
CA PRO A 534 -3.82 -10.83 -3.15
C PRO A 534 -4.56 -10.93 -1.81
N THR A 535 -5.48 -10.01 -1.56
CA THR A 535 -6.35 -10.10 -0.38
C THR A 535 -7.47 -11.10 -0.63
N LYS A 536 -8.22 -11.44 0.42
CA LYS A 536 -9.38 -12.34 0.26
C LYS A 536 -10.44 -11.78 -0.70
N ILE A 537 -10.64 -10.45 -0.70
CA ILE A 537 -11.56 -9.78 -1.63
C ILE A 537 -11.01 -9.83 -3.05
N GLY A 538 -9.72 -9.54 -3.24
CA GLY A 538 -9.06 -9.64 -4.55
C GLY A 538 -9.13 -11.04 -5.14
N LEU A 539 -8.89 -12.07 -4.32
CA LEU A 539 -9.01 -13.49 -4.73
C LEU A 539 -10.45 -13.86 -5.09
N ALA A 540 -11.44 -13.44 -4.31
CA ALA A 540 -12.85 -13.72 -4.59
C ALA A 540 -13.29 -13.06 -5.91
N LEU A 541 -12.90 -11.80 -6.14
CA LEU A 541 -13.18 -11.09 -7.39
C LEU A 541 -12.50 -11.75 -8.58
N ALA A 542 -11.19 -12.01 -8.50
CA ALA A 542 -10.44 -12.60 -9.60
C ALA A 542 -10.95 -14.00 -9.98
N ARG A 543 -11.25 -14.85 -8.99
CA ARG A 543 -11.87 -16.18 -9.23
C ARG A 543 -13.23 -16.06 -9.90
N THR A 544 -14.03 -15.08 -9.49
CA THR A 544 -15.33 -14.83 -10.12
C THR A 544 -15.14 -14.46 -11.59
N LEU A 545 -14.31 -13.47 -11.88
CA LEU A 545 -14.05 -13.02 -13.25
C LEU A 545 -13.50 -14.18 -14.09
N GLU A 546 -12.50 -14.92 -13.61
CA GLU A 546 -11.93 -16.06 -14.31
C GLU A 546 -12.94 -17.18 -14.60
N THR A 547 -13.83 -17.48 -13.66
CA THR A 547 -14.83 -18.55 -13.80
C THR A 547 -15.92 -18.16 -14.80
N VAL A 548 -16.29 -16.88 -14.83
CA VAL A 548 -17.39 -16.40 -15.67
C VAL A 548 -16.91 -16.09 -17.09
N ASP A 549 -15.83 -15.32 -17.20
CA ASP A 549 -15.15 -15.04 -18.46
C ASP A 549 -13.69 -14.65 -18.19
N LYS A 550 -12.79 -15.57 -18.53
CA LYS A 550 -11.35 -15.39 -18.36
C LYS A 550 -10.83 -14.10 -19.01
N ASN A 551 -11.45 -13.63 -20.09
CA ASN A 551 -10.99 -12.43 -20.79
C ASN A 551 -11.15 -11.14 -19.96
N LEU A 552 -11.97 -11.14 -18.91
CA LEU A 552 -12.16 -9.98 -18.01
C LEU A 552 -11.02 -9.81 -16.99
N ILE A 553 -10.21 -10.85 -16.77
CA ILE A 553 -9.09 -10.85 -15.81
C ILE A 553 -7.73 -11.05 -16.50
N THR A 554 -7.71 -11.35 -17.79
CA THR A 554 -6.47 -11.50 -18.55
C THR A 554 -6.20 -10.27 -19.43
N PRO A 555 -4.94 -9.96 -19.78
CA PRO A 555 -4.58 -8.66 -20.38
C PRO A 555 -5.02 -8.47 -21.84
N GLN A 556 -5.50 -9.50 -22.54
CA GLN A 556 -5.66 -9.50 -24.00
C GLN A 556 -6.64 -8.45 -24.51
N ILE A 557 -7.83 -8.34 -23.90
CA ILE A 557 -8.83 -7.33 -24.33
C ILE A 557 -8.25 -5.93 -24.12
N ARG A 558 -7.62 -5.68 -22.96
CA ARG A 558 -7.03 -4.37 -22.68
C ARG A 558 -5.89 -4.05 -23.65
N ALA A 559 -5.01 -4.99 -23.93
CA ALA A 559 -3.90 -4.79 -24.86
C ALA A 559 -4.39 -4.49 -26.29
N HIS A 560 -5.45 -5.17 -26.73
CA HIS A 560 -6.11 -4.88 -28.01
C HIS A 560 -6.65 -3.44 -28.04
N ILE A 561 -7.33 -3.00 -26.98
CA ILE A 561 -7.86 -1.64 -26.88
C ILE A 561 -6.74 -0.59 -26.85
N GLU A 562 -5.66 -0.80 -26.10
CA GLU A 562 -4.50 0.12 -26.08
C GLU A 562 -3.86 0.24 -27.47
N SER A 563 -3.82 -0.86 -28.23
CA SER A 563 -3.37 -0.86 -29.63
C SER A 563 -4.30 -0.05 -30.53
N MET A 564 -5.62 -0.24 -30.41
CA MET A 564 -6.60 0.53 -31.18
C MET A 564 -6.57 2.02 -30.85
N VAL A 565 -6.49 2.39 -29.58
CA VAL A 565 -6.34 3.78 -29.13
C VAL A 565 -5.05 4.40 -29.67
N SER A 566 -3.95 3.64 -29.70
CA SER A 566 -2.71 4.12 -30.30
C SER A 566 -2.83 4.32 -31.82
N ARG A 567 -3.66 3.53 -32.51
CA ARG A 567 -3.96 3.76 -33.94
C ARG A 567 -4.74 5.06 -34.18
N ILE A 568 -5.54 5.55 -33.22
CA ILE A 568 -6.17 6.89 -33.30
C ILE A 568 -5.07 7.95 -33.29
N ALA A 569 -4.15 7.88 -32.32
CA ALA A 569 -3.02 8.81 -32.20
C ALA A 569 -2.14 8.84 -33.46
N GLU A 570 -1.99 7.71 -34.16
CA GLU A 570 -1.25 7.60 -35.42
C GLU A 570 -2.04 8.05 -36.66
N GLY A 571 -3.34 8.36 -36.54
CA GLY A 571 -4.24 8.68 -37.65
C GLY A 571 -4.62 7.46 -38.52
N LYS A 572 -4.54 6.25 -37.96
CA LYS A 572 -4.83 4.96 -38.63
C LYS A 572 -6.16 4.32 -38.22
N ALA A 573 -6.93 4.99 -37.36
CA ALA A 573 -8.27 4.60 -36.92
C ALA A 573 -9.09 5.87 -36.65
N GLN A 574 -10.42 5.73 -36.61
CA GLN A 574 -11.34 6.81 -36.24
C GLN A 574 -11.86 6.58 -34.82
N TYR A 575 -12.09 7.68 -34.09
CA TYR A 575 -12.58 7.68 -32.72
C TYR A 575 -13.81 6.80 -32.53
N GLU A 576 -14.85 7.03 -33.35
CA GLU A 576 -16.16 6.41 -33.21
C GLU A 576 -16.08 4.89 -33.38
N ASN A 577 -15.32 4.43 -34.37
CA ASN A 577 -15.18 3.00 -34.68
C ASN A 577 -14.47 2.25 -33.54
N VAL A 578 -13.42 2.85 -32.95
CA VAL A 578 -12.68 2.24 -31.84
C VAL A 578 -13.54 2.20 -30.58
N LEU A 579 -14.29 3.27 -30.32
CA LEU A 579 -15.20 3.35 -29.19
C LEU A 579 -16.31 2.30 -29.31
N GLU A 580 -16.97 2.20 -30.47
CA GLU A 580 -18.02 1.21 -30.73
C GLU A 580 -17.51 -0.22 -30.57
N GLU A 581 -16.38 -0.58 -31.22
CA GLU A 581 -15.80 -1.92 -31.12
C GLU A 581 -15.46 -2.30 -29.67
N ALA A 582 -14.87 -1.37 -28.91
CA ALA A 582 -14.50 -1.60 -27.52
C ALA A 582 -15.74 -1.76 -26.60
N LEU A 583 -16.76 -0.92 -26.80
CA LEU A 583 -17.99 -0.97 -25.98
C LEU A 583 -18.83 -2.19 -26.30
N ASP A 584 -18.96 -2.59 -27.56
CA ASP A 584 -19.65 -3.81 -27.96
C ASP A 584 -19.00 -5.04 -27.32
N THR A 585 -17.66 -5.11 -27.39
CA THR A 585 -16.89 -6.19 -26.77
C THR A 585 -17.17 -6.28 -25.28
N PHE A 586 -17.10 -5.16 -24.56
CA PHE A 586 -17.35 -5.15 -23.12
C PHE A 586 -18.82 -5.31 -22.74
N GLU A 587 -19.77 -4.88 -23.55
CA GLU A 587 -21.19 -5.09 -23.31
C GLU A 587 -21.51 -6.59 -23.39
N GLN A 588 -20.96 -7.32 -24.36
CA GLN A 588 -21.14 -8.78 -24.42
C GLN A 588 -20.56 -9.48 -23.18
N ASN A 589 -19.35 -9.11 -22.77
CA ASN A 589 -18.75 -9.67 -21.55
C ASN A 589 -19.56 -9.29 -20.31
N TYR A 590 -20.12 -8.08 -20.26
CA TYR A 590 -20.98 -7.61 -19.19
C TYR A 590 -22.28 -8.44 -19.10
N LEU A 591 -22.90 -8.78 -20.23
CA LEU A 591 -24.10 -9.60 -20.27
C LEU A 591 -23.83 -11.02 -19.75
N ILE A 592 -22.72 -11.63 -20.18
CA ILE A 592 -22.26 -12.92 -19.65
C ILE A 592 -22.02 -12.83 -18.14
N TYR A 593 -21.37 -11.75 -17.68
CA TYR A 593 -21.13 -11.50 -16.26
C TYR A 593 -22.42 -11.35 -15.45
N LYS A 594 -23.38 -10.58 -15.96
CA LYS A 594 -24.70 -10.35 -15.35
C LYS A 594 -25.50 -11.66 -15.20
N GLN A 595 -25.42 -12.55 -16.20
CA GLN A 595 -26.10 -13.85 -16.16
C GLN A 595 -25.52 -14.79 -15.10
N ASN A 596 -24.24 -14.62 -14.73
CA ASN A 596 -23.51 -15.52 -13.82
C ASN A 596 -23.19 -14.89 -12.46
N LEU A 597 -23.95 -13.88 -12.00
CA LEU A 597 -23.73 -13.23 -10.70
C LEU A 597 -23.83 -14.18 -9.49
N LYS A 598 -24.42 -15.35 -9.65
CA LYS A 598 -24.42 -16.38 -8.60
C LYS A 598 -22.99 -16.81 -8.22
N VAL A 599 -22.10 -16.89 -9.21
CA VAL A 599 -20.67 -17.20 -8.98
C VAL A 599 -20.01 -16.13 -8.11
N LEU A 600 -20.39 -14.86 -8.31
CA LEU A 600 -19.90 -13.74 -7.49
C LEU A 600 -20.37 -13.88 -6.03
N GLU A 601 -21.66 -14.19 -5.82
CA GLU A 601 -22.21 -14.42 -4.48
C GLU A 601 -21.46 -15.56 -3.77
N ASP A 602 -21.29 -16.69 -4.45
CA ASP A 602 -20.72 -17.90 -3.87
C ASP A 602 -19.23 -17.71 -3.49
N ASN A 603 -18.46 -16.96 -4.30
CA ASN A 603 -17.07 -16.63 -3.98
C ASN A 603 -16.92 -15.60 -2.85
N PHE A 604 -17.88 -14.67 -2.70
CA PHE A 604 -17.83 -13.65 -1.64
C PHE A 604 -18.46 -14.12 -0.32
N ALA A 605 -19.38 -15.10 -0.35
CA ALA A 605 -20.08 -15.58 0.84
C ALA A 605 -19.14 -16.00 2.01
N PRO A 606 -18.02 -16.73 1.77
CA PRO A 606 -17.09 -17.10 2.84
C PRO A 606 -16.44 -15.91 3.57
N LEU A 607 -16.41 -14.73 2.94
CA LEU A 607 -15.82 -13.52 3.52
C LEU A 607 -16.72 -12.89 4.60
N TYR A 608 -18.04 -13.11 4.50
CA TYR A 608 -19.05 -12.49 5.36
C TYR A 608 -19.79 -13.46 6.27
N GLN A 609 -19.52 -14.77 6.13
CA GLN A 609 -19.95 -15.78 7.09
C GLN A 609 -19.16 -15.63 8.40
N VAL A 610 -19.88 -15.54 9.53
CA VAL A 610 -19.25 -15.49 10.86
C VAL A 610 -18.63 -16.86 11.15
N GLN A 611 -17.30 -16.96 11.12
CA GLN A 611 -16.61 -18.13 11.66
C GLN A 611 -16.66 -18.04 13.20
N GLU A 612 -17.63 -18.73 13.82
CA GLU A 612 -17.65 -18.91 15.27
C GLU A 612 -16.36 -19.62 15.71
N GLN A 613 -15.44 -18.88 16.32
CA GLN A 613 -14.25 -19.48 16.92
C GLN A 613 -14.62 -20.04 18.28
N SER A 614 -14.44 -21.35 18.46
CA SER A 614 -14.65 -22.03 19.73
C SER A 614 -13.33 -22.53 20.32
N ARG A 615 -13.16 -22.40 21.64
CA ARG A 615 -12.00 -22.93 22.37
C ARG A 615 -12.41 -23.56 23.68
N LEU A 616 -11.69 -24.59 24.12
CA LEU A 616 -11.87 -25.22 25.43
C LEU A 616 -11.75 -24.18 26.57
N PHE A 617 -12.69 -24.15 27.52
CA PHE A 617 -12.76 -23.08 28.51
C PHE A 617 -13.07 -23.49 29.96
N SER A 618 -14.19 -24.13 30.31
CA SER A 618 -14.44 -24.46 31.74
C SER A 618 -15.26 -25.73 31.89
N LYS A 619 -15.41 -26.31 33.08
CA LYS A 619 -16.18 -27.56 33.26
C LYS A 619 -17.68 -27.33 33.45
N CYS A 620 -18.48 -28.14 32.75
CA CYS A 620 -19.93 -28.20 32.87
C CYS A 620 -20.33 -28.88 34.18
N GLY A 621 -21.19 -28.24 34.97
CA GLY A 621 -21.68 -28.81 36.23
C GLY A 621 -22.67 -29.95 36.07
N LYS A 622 -23.28 -30.13 34.89
CA LYS A 622 -24.26 -31.20 34.63
C LYS A 622 -23.61 -32.52 34.22
N CYS A 623 -22.60 -32.49 33.35
CA CYS A 623 -21.95 -33.69 32.82
C CYS A 623 -20.45 -33.82 33.13
N GLY A 624 -19.84 -32.81 33.78
CA GLY A 624 -18.42 -32.79 34.11
C GLY A 624 -17.45 -32.54 32.95
N ARG A 625 -17.93 -32.49 31.70
CA ARG A 625 -17.10 -32.26 30.50
C ARG A 625 -16.80 -30.78 30.25
N ILE A 626 -15.85 -30.51 29.36
CA ILE A 626 -15.38 -29.15 29.05
C ILE A 626 -16.41 -28.41 28.18
N LEU A 627 -16.76 -27.20 28.62
CA LEU A 627 -17.48 -26.16 27.91
C LEU A 627 -16.54 -25.45 26.94
N LEU A 628 -17.02 -25.21 25.73
CA LEU A 628 -16.37 -24.41 24.71
C LEU A 628 -16.79 -22.94 24.86
N LYS A 629 -15.83 -22.03 24.95
CA LYS A 629 -16.09 -20.59 24.79
C LYS A 629 -16.21 -20.29 23.32
N VAL A 630 -17.40 -19.87 22.89
CA VAL A 630 -17.69 -19.46 21.52
C VAL A 630 -17.63 -17.94 21.45
N ILE A 631 -16.84 -17.42 20.50
CA ILE A 631 -16.68 -16.00 20.25
C ILE A 631 -17.33 -15.69 18.89
N GLY A 632 -18.46 -15.00 18.95
CA GLY A 632 -19.19 -14.42 17.81
C GLY A 632 -19.76 -13.06 18.20
N ASP A 633 -20.93 -12.70 17.68
CA ASP A 633 -21.62 -11.43 18.02
C ASP A 633 -21.94 -11.32 19.52
N GLN A 634 -22.15 -12.46 20.20
CA GLN A 634 -22.20 -12.57 21.66
C GLN A 634 -21.22 -13.65 22.12
N THR A 635 -20.54 -13.42 23.24
CA THR A 635 -19.71 -14.45 23.86
C THR A 635 -20.55 -15.34 24.77
N TYR A 636 -20.49 -16.66 24.57
CA TYR A 636 -21.20 -17.65 25.39
C TYR A 636 -20.35 -18.92 25.60
N LEU A 637 -20.75 -19.75 26.56
CA LEU A 637 -20.22 -21.09 26.76
C LEU A 637 -21.20 -22.13 26.21
N SER A 638 -20.68 -23.08 25.42
CA SER A 638 -21.43 -24.19 24.87
C SER A 638 -20.98 -25.50 25.48
N CYS A 639 -21.91 -26.34 25.91
CA CYS A 639 -21.64 -27.73 26.29
C CYS A 639 -22.02 -28.66 25.13
N PRO A 640 -21.07 -29.22 24.36
CA PRO A 640 -21.40 -30.11 23.25
C PRO A 640 -22.11 -31.39 23.67
N THR A 641 -21.85 -31.86 24.90
CA THR A 641 -22.44 -33.11 25.41
C THR A 641 -23.85 -32.93 25.95
N CYS A 642 -24.14 -31.79 26.61
CA CYS A 642 -25.49 -31.52 27.09
C CYS A 642 -26.35 -30.77 26.06
N SER A 643 -25.75 -30.33 24.94
CA SER A 643 -26.35 -29.40 23.98
C SER A 643 -26.94 -28.13 24.63
N LEU A 644 -26.27 -27.62 25.67
CA LEU A 644 -26.71 -26.43 26.41
C LEU A 644 -25.82 -25.23 26.12
N LYS A 645 -26.43 -24.04 26.08
CA LYS A 645 -25.75 -22.74 25.94
C LYS A 645 -25.90 -21.93 27.22
N PHE A 646 -24.81 -21.31 27.65
CA PHE A 646 -24.74 -20.46 28.84
C PHE A 646 -24.18 -19.09 28.44
N ASN A 647 -25.00 -18.05 28.51
CA ASN A 647 -24.57 -16.68 28.25
C ASN A 647 -23.60 -16.21 29.33
N LEU A 648 -22.74 -15.27 28.96
CA LEU A 648 -21.80 -14.62 29.87
C LEU A 648 -22.03 -13.09 29.90
N PRO A 649 -21.58 -12.39 30.96
CA PRO A 649 -21.66 -10.92 31.03
C PRO A 649 -20.93 -10.22 29.87
N GLN A 650 -21.66 -9.50 29.03
CA GLN A 650 -21.09 -8.83 27.85
C GLN A 650 -20.09 -7.71 28.23
N ASN A 651 -19.16 -7.38 27.32
CA ASN A 651 -18.09 -6.38 27.53
C ASN A 651 -17.15 -6.68 28.72
N ALA A 652 -16.97 -7.95 29.06
CA ALA A 652 -16.03 -8.41 30.08
C ALA A 652 -14.95 -9.32 29.49
N SER A 653 -13.77 -9.30 30.11
CA SER A 653 -12.77 -10.35 29.92
C SER A 653 -13.04 -11.51 30.87
N TYR A 654 -12.71 -12.74 30.45
CA TYR A 654 -13.02 -13.97 31.18
C TYR A 654 -11.76 -14.79 31.42
N SER A 655 -11.56 -15.25 32.65
CA SER A 655 -10.48 -16.17 33.01
C SER A 655 -10.99 -17.38 33.80
N GLN A 656 -10.32 -18.51 33.60
CA GLN A 656 -10.60 -19.78 34.28
C GLN A 656 -10.28 -19.67 35.78
N GLN A 657 -11.03 -20.39 36.61
CA GLN A 657 -10.73 -20.63 38.01
C GLN A 657 -10.79 -22.13 38.29
N THR A 658 -10.14 -22.59 39.36
CA THR A 658 -10.15 -24.01 39.76
C THR A 658 -11.31 -24.37 40.70
N LYS A 659 -12.16 -23.41 41.05
CA LYS A 659 -13.24 -23.58 42.02
C LYS A 659 -14.56 -23.89 41.31
N CYS A 660 -15.25 -24.92 41.78
CA CYS A 660 -16.61 -25.23 41.36
C CYS A 660 -17.62 -24.60 42.31
N CYS A 661 -18.78 -24.20 41.78
CA CYS A 661 -19.89 -23.79 42.61
C CYS A 661 -20.43 -24.99 43.39
N PRO A 662 -20.64 -24.88 44.71
CA PRO A 662 -21.11 -25.99 45.53
C PRO A 662 -22.53 -26.43 45.17
N ILE A 663 -23.34 -25.54 44.57
CA ILE A 663 -24.74 -25.76 44.18
C ILE A 663 -24.80 -26.35 42.76
N CYS A 664 -24.44 -25.55 41.75
CA CYS A 664 -24.61 -25.88 40.32
C CYS A 664 -23.53 -26.86 39.82
N LYS A 665 -22.46 -27.11 40.60
CA LYS A 665 -21.25 -27.87 40.23
C LYS A 665 -20.47 -27.35 39.01
N PHE A 666 -20.93 -26.28 38.34
CA PHE A 666 -20.16 -25.64 37.27
C PHE A 666 -18.88 -25.02 37.83
N GLU A 667 -17.82 -25.08 37.03
CA GLU A 667 -16.60 -24.35 37.30
C GLU A 667 -16.86 -22.84 37.15
N ILE A 668 -16.44 -22.09 38.16
CA ILE A 668 -16.69 -20.65 38.25
C ILE A 668 -15.70 -19.94 37.36
N ILE A 669 -16.15 -18.88 36.70
CA ILE A 669 -15.31 -18.04 35.87
C ILE A 669 -15.12 -16.68 36.55
N MET A 670 -14.00 -16.03 36.28
CA MET A 670 -13.77 -14.66 36.73
C MET A 670 -13.97 -13.69 35.58
N THR A 671 -14.79 -12.67 35.82
CA THR A 671 -15.12 -11.60 34.87
C THR A 671 -14.47 -10.30 35.31
N SER A 672 -13.76 -9.64 34.41
CA SER A 672 -13.28 -8.26 34.61
C SER A 672 -13.92 -7.35 33.56
N SER A 673 -14.80 -6.46 34.00
CA SER A 673 -15.49 -5.51 33.13
C SER A 673 -14.53 -4.48 32.57
N LEU A 674 -14.73 -4.02 31.33
CA LEU A 674 -13.96 -2.90 30.76
C LEU A 674 -14.34 -1.54 31.37
N LYS A 675 -15.49 -1.47 32.07
CA LYS A 675 -16.02 -0.23 32.67
C LYS A 675 -15.81 -0.16 34.19
N SER A 676 -15.34 -1.21 34.82
CA SER A 676 -15.14 -1.27 36.28
C SER A 676 -13.85 -2.00 36.61
N THR A 677 -13.13 -1.54 37.63
CA THR A 677 -11.95 -2.24 38.18
C THR A 677 -12.33 -3.48 39.00
N LYS A 678 -13.63 -3.71 39.21
CA LYS A 678 -14.16 -4.83 39.98
C LYS A 678 -13.97 -6.15 39.21
N LYS A 679 -13.35 -7.11 39.89
CA LYS A 679 -13.24 -8.50 39.43
C LYS A 679 -14.31 -9.33 40.12
N GLU A 680 -15.18 -9.95 39.34
CA GLU A 680 -16.32 -10.69 39.86
C GLU A 680 -16.22 -12.18 39.51
N MET A 681 -16.72 -13.03 40.41
CA MET A 681 -16.87 -14.46 40.18
C MET A 681 -18.28 -14.74 39.66
N VAL A 682 -18.42 -15.61 38.65
CA VAL A 682 -19.71 -15.95 38.05
C VAL A 682 -19.79 -17.48 37.86
N CYS A 683 -20.83 -18.17 38.39
CA CYS A 683 -21.18 -19.54 37.96
C CYS A 683 -21.98 -19.41 36.65
N PRO A 684 -21.52 -19.99 35.52
CA PRO A 684 -22.28 -19.99 34.27
C PRO A 684 -23.69 -20.58 34.41
N GLY A 685 -23.84 -21.64 35.22
CA GLY A 685 -25.15 -22.22 35.54
C GLY A 685 -26.08 -21.22 36.23
N CYS A 686 -25.71 -20.71 37.40
CA CYS A 686 -26.53 -19.78 38.18
C CYS A 686 -26.78 -18.44 37.49
N TYR A 687 -25.89 -17.99 36.61
CA TYR A 687 -26.11 -16.78 35.80
C TYR A 687 -27.24 -16.97 34.77
N ASN A 688 -27.44 -18.21 34.30
CA ASN A 688 -28.44 -18.51 33.26
C ASN A 688 -29.72 -19.16 33.81
N GLU A 689 -29.66 -19.83 34.96
CA GLU A 689 -30.80 -20.54 35.56
C GLU A 689 -31.36 -19.76 36.77
N LYS A 690 -32.62 -19.32 36.66
CA LYS A 690 -33.35 -18.66 37.75
C LYS A 690 -33.53 -19.65 38.91
N ASN A 691 -33.03 -19.32 40.10
CA ASN A 691 -33.29 -20.10 41.32
C ASN A 691 -33.78 -19.18 42.45
N GLN A 692 -34.37 -19.78 43.49
CA GLN A 692 -34.94 -19.07 44.65
C GLN A 692 -33.94 -18.24 45.47
N PHE A 693 -32.64 -18.36 45.19
CA PHE A 693 -31.54 -17.70 45.91
C PHE A 693 -30.85 -16.59 45.09
N MET A 694 -31.42 -16.23 43.93
CA MET A 694 -30.84 -15.29 42.97
C MET A 694 -31.92 -14.32 42.46
N LYS A 695 -31.74 -13.00 42.64
CA LYS A 695 -32.67 -11.96 42.15
C LYS A 695 -32.59 -11.79 40.63
N GLN A 696 -33.60 -11.18 40.01
CA GLN A 696 -33.72 -11.02 38.54
C GLN A 696 -32.52 -10.31 37.87
N ASP A 697 -31.82 -9.42 38.57
CA ASP A 697 -30.69 -8.63 38.05
C ASP A 697 -29.30 -9.11 38.53
N HIS A 698 -29.17 -10.40 38.86
CA HIS A 698 -27.94 -10.93 39.44
C HIS A 698 -26.80 -11.01 38.42
N SER A 699 -25.65 -10.40 38.75
CA SER A 699 -24.47 -10.35 37.87
C SER A 699 -23.26 -11.13 38.38
N SER A 700 -23.20 -11.50 39.67
CA SER A 700 -22.02 -12.14 40.25
C SER A 700 -22.28 -12.94 41.53
N CYS A 701 -21.48 -13.97 41.80
CA CYS A 701 -21.58 -14.83 42.99
C CYS A 701 -21.68 -14.06 44.32
N LEU A 702 -21.17 -12.82 44.40
CA LEU A 702 -21.28 -11.92 45.55
C LEU A 702 -22.72 -11.46 45.87
N GLN A 703 -23.68 -11.74 44.99
CA GLN A 703 -25.10 -11.45 45.17
C GLN A 703 -25.91 -12.73 45.44
N CYS A 704 -25.27 -13.90 45.49
CA CYS A 704 -25.94 -15.17 45.79
C CYS A 704 -26.35 -15.19 47.26
N SER A 705 -27.62 -15.42 47.57
CA SER A 705 -28.14 -15.45 48.95
C SER A 705 -28.22 -16.85 49.56
N ASN A 706 -27.66 -17.87 48.89
CA ASN A 706 -27.73 -19.24 49.38
C ASN A 706 -26.73 -19.47 50.54
N PRO A 707 -27.19 -19.81 51.76
CA PRO A 707 -26.34 -19.96 52.94
C PRO A 707 -25.38 -21.16 52.88
N GLU A 708 -25.64 -22.15 52.04
CA GLU A 708 -24.78 -23.33 51.84
C GLU A 708 -23.62 -23.03 50.88
N CYS A 709 -23.73 -21.97 50.09
CA CYS A 709 -22.67 -21.58 49.18
C CYS A 709 -21.60 -20.80 49.94
N LYS A 710 -20.41 -21.38 50.08
CA LYS A 710 -19.23 -20.71 50.68
C LYS A 710 -18.77 -19.44 49.93
N LEU A 711 -19.29 -19.20 48.73
CA LEU A 711 -19.01 -18.03 47.91
C LEU A 711 -20.17 -17.03 47.89
N SER A 712 -21.25 -17.32 48.62
CA SER A 712 -22.41 -16.45 48.72
C SER A 712 -22.10 -15.16 49.45
N TYR A 713 -22.92 -14.16 49.15
CA TYR A 713 -23.06 -12.96 49.94
C TYR A 713 -23.20 -13.28 51.43
N GLU A 714 -24.10 -14.22 51.76
CA GLU A 714 -24.44 -14.55 53.15
C GLU A 714 -23.25 -15.06 53.96
N ARG A 715 -22.34 -15.82 53.35
CA ARG A 715 -21.14 -16.36 54.02
C ARG A 715 -19.93 -15.45 53.97
N THR A 716 -19.95 -14.41 53.12
CA THR A 716 -18.78 -13.55 52.88
C THR A 716 -18.98 -12.10 53.32
N LYS A 717 -20.16 -11.74 53.84
CA LYS A 717 -20.47 -10.39 54.34
C LYS A 717 -19.67 -9.99 55.57
N THR A 718 -18.93 -8.89 55.50
CA THR A 718 -18.01 -8.46 56.58
C THR A 718 -18.32 -7.11 57.20
N CYS A 719 -18.77 -6.11 56.42
CA CYS A 719 -19.16 -4.80 56.93
C CYS A 719 -20.03 -4.01 55.95
N LEU A 720 -20.60 -2.89 56.43
CA LEU A 720 -21.32 -1.94 55.56
C LEU A 720 -20.34 -1.18 54.66
N CYS A 721 -20.74 -0.99 53.42
CA CYS A 721 -20.11 -0.07 52.50
C CYS A 721 -20.47 1.37 52.90
N SER A 722 -19.47 2.16 53.28
CA SER A 722 -19.66 3.57 53.63
C SER A 722 -20.07 4.46 52.45
N VAL A 723 -20.02 3.95 51.21
CA VAL A 723 -20.28 4.73 50.00
C VAL A 723 -21.73 4.63 49.54
N CYS A 724 -22.30 3.42 49.47
CA CYS A 724 -23.65 3.20 48.97
C CYS A 724 -24.61 2.55 49.97
N GLY A 725 -24.15 2.21 51.18
CA GLY A 725 -24.95 1.46 52.16
C GLY A 725 -25.14 -0.03 51.84
N GLY A 726 -24.59 -0.52 50.72
CA GLY A 726 -24.48 -1.95 50.41
C GLY A 726 -23.53 -2.66 51.36
N VAL A 727 -23.22 -3.93 51.10
CA VAL A 727 -22.40 -4.75 52.01
C VAL A 727 -21.12 -5.23 51.33
N MET A 728 -20.02 -5.15 52.07
CA MET A 728 -18.70 -5.56 51.65
C MET A 728 -18.55 -7.07 51.82
N CYS A 729 -18.09 -7.74 50.77
CA CYS A 729 -17.99 -9.18 50.68
C CYS A 729 -16.57 -9.61 50.37
N LEU A 730 -16.02 -10.49 51.19
CA LEU A 730 -14.64 -10.95 51.06
C LEU A 730 -14.52 -12.06 50.02
N SER A 731 -13.69 -11.83 49.00
CA SER A 731 -13.45 -12.73 47.88
C SER A 731 -12.04 -13.31 47.92
N SER A 732 -11.96 -14.64 47.83
CA SER A 732 -10.72 -15.42 47.83
C SER A 732 -10.19 -15.65 46.41
N LEU A 733 -9.66 -14.60 45.78
CA LEU A 733 -9.08 -14.65 44.44
C LEU A 733 -7.60 -15.03 44.50
N GLN A 734 -7.15 -16.04 43.73
CA GLN A 734 -5.74 -16.27 43.35
C GLN A 734 -4.65 -15.93 44.40
N ASN A 735 -4.85 -16.33 45.66
CA ASN A 735 -3.95 -16.03 46.80
C ASN A 735 -3.70 -14.53 47.10
N LYS A 736 -4.49 -13.60 46.54
CA LYS A 736 -4.54 -12.16 46.90
C LYS A 736 -5.98 -11.79 47.30
N TRP A 737 -6.16 -11.40 48.56
CA TRP A 737 -7.48 -11.20 49.15
C TRP A 737 -8.07 -9.85 48.76
N SER A 738 -9.32 -9.86 48.33
CA SER A 738 -10.01 -8.66 47.84
C SER A 738 -11.41 -8.63 48.43
N CYS A 739 -11.86 -7.47 48.91
CA CYS A 739 -13.20 -7.31 49.47
C CYS A 739 -13.92 -6.23 48.68
N PHE A 740 -15.07 -6.57 48.09
CA PHE A 740 -15.81 -5.71 47.18
C PHE A 740 -17.23 -5.48 47.68
N CYS A 741 -17.80 -4.33 47.36
CA CYS A 741 -19.21 -4.08 47.61
C CYS A 741 -20.06 -4.95 46.67
N ASN A 742 -21.16 -5.50 47.18
CA ASN A 742 -22.14 -6.25 46.39
C ASN A 742 -23.05 -5.35 45.52
N THR A 743 -23.01 -4.03 45.73
CA THR A 743 -23.94 -3.06 45.10
C THR A 743 -23.22 -2.04 44.21
N CYS A 744 -22.09 -1.48 44.64
CA CYS A 744 -21.30 -0.53 43.85
C CYS A 744 -19.87 -1.04 43.58
N ASP A 745 -19.05 -0.24 42.90
CA ASP A 745 -17.65 -0.57 42.56
C ASP A 745 -16.64 -0.29 43.69
N SER A 746 -17.11 0.02 44.89
CA SER A 746 -16.22 0.24 46.05
C SER A 746 -15.54 -1.07 46.48
N HIS A 747 -14.29 -0.96 46.90
CA HIS A 747 -13.50 -2.08 47.40
C HIS A 747 -12.67 -1.69 48.62
N ILE A 748 -12.16 -2.70 49.33
CA ILE A 748 -11.26 -2.51 50.46
C ILE A 748 -9.81 -2.60 49.99
N GLU A 749 -9.01 -1.63 50.40
CA GLU A 749 -7.56 -1.74 50.42
C GLU A 749 -7.09 -2.00 51.86
N TRP A 750 -6.38 -3.10 52.04
CA TRP A 750 -5.71 -3.42 53.30
C TRP A 750 -4.43 -2.58 53.42
N ILE A 751 -4.13 -2.11 54.62
CA ILE A 751 -2.84 -1.46 54.90
C ILE A 751 -1.72 -2.49 54.75
N ASP A 752 -0.52 -2.03 54.39
CA ASP A 752 0.65 -2.84 54.02
C ASP A 752 1.04 -3.94 55.02
N ASN A 753 0.50 -3.99 56.24
CA ASN A 753 0.84 -5.00 57.25
C ASN A 753 -0.03 -6.27 57.19
N VAL A 754 -1.12 -6.31 56.41
CA VAL A 754 -1.99 -7.49 56.30
C VAL A 754 -1.55 -8.38 55.13
N LYS A 755 -1.19 -9.64 55.43
CA LYS A 755 -0.76 -10.66 54.45
C LYS A 755 -1.92 -11.47 53.90
N LYS A 756 -2.91 -11.80 54.73
CA LYS A 756 -4.06 -12.64 54.35
C LYS A 756 -5.31 -12.27 55.17
N ALA A 757 -6.47 -12.29 54.53
CA ALA A 757 -7.76 -12.04 55.18
C ALA A 757 -8.76 -13.12 54.76
N LEU A 758 -9.27 -13.90 55.71
CA LEU A 758 -10.21 -14.99 55.46
C LEU A 758 -11.57 -14.70 56.12
N PRO A 759 -12.70 -15.01 55.45
CA PRO A 759 -13.99 -14.95 56.11
C PRO A 759 -14.06 -16.07 57.15
N ASN A 760 -14.53 -15.74 58.35
CA ASN A 760 -14.77 -16.69 59.42
C ASN A 760 -16.28 -16.95 59.52
N ASP A 761 -16.70 -18.20 59.73
CA ASP A 761 -18.11 -18.55 59.82
C ASP A 761 -18.80 -18.00 61.09
N GLU A 762 -18.04 -17.53 62.08
CA GLU A 762 -18.58 -16.89 63.29
C GLU A 762 -19.13 -15.48 63.03
N ILE A 763 -20.32 -15.21 63.57
CA ILE A 763 -20.96 -13.89 63.54
C ILE A 763 -20.47 -13.06 64.73
N CYS A 764 -20.20 -11.78 64.51
CA CYS A 764 -19.78 -10.87 65.56
C CYS A 764 -20.83 -10.78 66.69
N GLY A 765 -20.43 -11.12 67.92
CA GLY A 765 -21.32 -11.03 69.11
C GLY A 765 -21.83 -9.61 69.42
N LYS A 766 -21.16 -8.55 68.94
CA LYS A 766 -21.52 -7.15 69.21
C LYS A 766 -22.59 -6.61 68.25
N CYS A 767 -22.42 -6.74 66.93
CA CYS A 767 -23.44 -6.28 65.98
C CYS A 767 -24.42 -7.35 65.53
N LYS A 768 -24.08 -8.64 65.70
CA LYS A 768 -24.88 -9.79 65.25
C LYS A 768 -25.22 -9.81 63.76
N SER A 769 -24.64 -8.91 62.94
CA SER A 769 -24.98 -8.75 61.51
C SER A 769 -23.91 -9.26 60.54
N TYR A 770 -22.63 -9.31 60.95
CA TYR A 770 -21.51 -9.56 60.04
C TYR A 770 -20.58 -10.65 60.55
N HIS A 771 -19.96 -11.36 59.61
CA HIS A 771 -18.95 -12.38 59.88
C HIS A 771 -17.65 -11.75 60.39
N LEU A 772 -17.00 -12.45 61.32
CA LEU A 772 -15.64 -12.13 61.73
C LEU A 772 -14.67 -12.40 60.57
N VAL A 773 -13.52 -11.73 60.60
CA VAL A 773 -12.45 -11.94 59.62
C VAL A 773 -11.19 -12.35 60.36
N ASP A 774 -10.58 -13.43 59.88
CA ASP A 774 -9.27 -13.87 60.33
C ASP A 774 -8.19 -13.17 59.48
N LEU A 775 -7.39 -12.33 60.12
CA LEU A 775 -6.29 -11.61 59.51
C LEU A 775 -4.97 -12.26 59.90
N THR A 776 -4.15 -12.57 58.91
CA THR A 776 -2.74 -12.92 59.09
C THR A 776 -1.91 -11.71 58.69
N MET A 777 -1.07 -11.24 59.61
CA MET A 777 -0.16 -10.12 59.40
C MET A 777 1.12 -10.59 58.68
N LYS A 778 1.94 -9.67 58.18
CA LYS A 778 3.20 -10.00 57.46
C LYS A 778 4.23 -10.71 58.35
N ASP A 779 4.22 -10.45 59.65
CA ASP A 779 5.04 -11.14 60.67
C ASP A 779 4.49 -12.53 61.07
N ASN A 780 3.43 -13.00 60.39
CA ASN A 780 2.68 -14.23 60.65
C ASN A 780 1.89 -14.24 61.98
N THR A 781 1.72 -13.10 62.65
CA THR A 781 0.74 -13.01 63.75
C THR A 781 -0.68 -13.11 63.21
N MET A 782 -1.58 -13.69 64.01
CA MET A 782 -2.99 -13.86 63.66
C MET A 782 -3.87 -13.02 64.58
N THR A 783 -4.75 -12.23 63.97
CA THR A 783 -5.74 -11.41 64.67
C THR A 783 -7.11 -11.69 64.07
N LYS A 784 -8.12 -11.83 64.92
CA LYS A 784 -9.51 -12.09 64.53
C LYS A 784 -10.40 -10.99 65.08
N GLY A 785 -11.30 -10.46 64.25
CA GLY A 785 -12.24 -9.44 64.70
C GLY A 785 -13.27 -9.01 63.66
N CYS A 786 -14.17 -8.12 64.08
CA CYS A 786 -15.27 -7.65 63.24
C CYS A 786 -14.90 -6.37 62.51
N MET A 787 -14.88 -6.40 61.18
CA MET A 787 -14.60 -5.22 60.36
C MET A 787 -15.59 -4.07 60.63
N ASN A 788 -16.83 -4.37 61.01
CA ASN A 788 -17.85 -3.35 61.26
C ASN A 788 -17.76 -2.68 62.64
N CYS A 789 -17.23 -3.35 63.67
CA CYS A 789 -17.36 -2.89 65.06
C CYS A 789 -16.06 -2.84 65.86
N ASP A 790 -15.02 -3.55 65.43
CA ASP A 790 -13.73 -3.60 66.10
C ASP A 790 -12.85 -2.43 65.64
N SER A 791 -12.50 -1.54 66.56
CA SER A 791 -11.70 -0.36 66.25
C SER A 791 -10.25 -0.70 65.89
N SER A 792 -9.73 -1.85 66.35
CA SER A 792 -8.39 -2.32 65.99
C SER A 792 -8.35 -2.81 64.54
N ILE A 793 -9.38 -3.55 64.10
CA ILE A 793 -9.50 -4.05 62.73
C ILE A 793 -9.85 -2.94 61.74
N LYS A 794 -10.69 -1.97 62.12
CA LYS A 794 -11.03 -0.82 61.26
C LYS A 794 -9.82 0.02 60.86
N LYS A 795 -8.78 0.06 61.71
CA LYS A 795 -7.53 0.75 61.40
C LYS A 795 -6.67 0.01 60.37
N LEU A 796 -6.98 -1.22 60.00
CA LEU A 796 -6.17 -2.05 59.10
C LEU A 796 -6.63 -2.00 57.65
N TYR A 797 -7.67 -1.23 57.33
CA TYR A 797 -8.18 -1.12 55.98
C TYR A 797 -8.84 0.22 55.69
N THR A 798 -8.95 0.56 54.40
CA THR A 798 -9.74 1.70 53.93
C THR A 798 -10.69 1.26 52.83
N ILE A 799 -11.88 1.87 52.75
CA ILE A 799 -12.82 1.64 51.64
C ILE A 799 -12.53 2.68 50.57
N LYS A 800 -12.08 2.24 49.40
CA LYS A 800 -11.92 3.12 48.23
C LYS A 800 -13.17 3.09 47.36
N ALA A 801 -13.72 4.27 47.11
CA ALA A 801 -14.79 4.47 46.14
C ALA A 801 -14.20 4.63 44.73
N VAL A 802 -14.73 3.91 43.75
CA VAL A 802 -14.45 4.19 42.33
C VAL A 802 -15.55 5.12 41.83
N ILE A 803 -15.24 6.42 41.69
CA ILE A 803 -16.13 7.34 40.99
C ILE A 803 -15.97 7.05 39.50
N LEU A 804 -16.86 6.25 38.94
CA LEU A 804 -16.97 6.14 37.49
C LEU A 804 -17.47 7.50 36.98
N SER A 805 -16.62 8.19 36.23
CA SER A 805 -17.04 9.34 35.43
C SER A 805 -18.06 8.84 34.41
N ASN A 806 -19.34 8.92 34.77
CA ASN A 806 -20.39 8.83 33.79
C ASN A 806 -20.10 9.92 32.76
N SER A 807 -19.79 9.50 31.53
CA SER A 807 -20.02 10.31 30.34
C SER A 807 -21.51 10.56 30.27
N THR A 808 -21.95 11.55 31.04
CA THR A 808 -23.20 12.24 30.81
C THR A 808 -23.19 12.65 29.35
N ARG A 809 -24.22 12.18 28.63
CA ARG A 809 -24.68 12.76 27.38
C ARG A 809 -24.52 14.29 27.48
N LYS A 810 -23.52 14.84 26.79
CA LYS A 810 -23.54 16.27 26.47
C LYS A 810 -24.64 16.46 25.44
N GLY A 811 -25.83 16.76 25.93
CA GLY A 811 -26.60 17.83 25.34
C GLY A 811 -25.69 19.05 25.28
N ARG A 812 -25.55 19.61 24.07
CA ARG A 812 -24.82 20.83 23.78
C ARG A 812 -25.10 21.88 24.85
N HIS A 813 -24.05 22.50 25.39
CA HIS A 813 -24.02 23.96 25.46
C HIS A 813 -22.60 24.50 25.51
N TYR A 814 -22.46 25.60 24.77
CA TYR A 814 -21.29 26.37 24.43
C TYR A 814 -20.61 27.01 25.66
N ASN A 815 -19.27 27.04 25.55
CA ASN A 815 -18.28 27.95 26.11
C ASN A 815 -18.76 29.13 26.99
N THR A 816 -18.07 29.32 28.11
CA THR A 816 -17.27 30.54 28.34
C THR A 816 -16.10 30.26 29.29
N SER A 817 -14.88 30.42 28.77
CA SER A 817 -13.65 30.57 29.52
C SER A 817 -13.62 31.92 30.25
N LYS A 818 -13.38 31.91 31.57
CA LYS A 818 -12.94 33.09 32.32
C LYS A 818 -11.41 33.17 32.31
N SER A 819 -10.88 34.09 31.52
CA SER A 819 -9.56 34.68 31.71
C SER A 819 -9.60 35.66 32.88
N ARG A 820 -8.56 35.63 33.71
CA ARG A 820 -8.24 36.72 34.66
C ARG A 820 -7.79 37.94 33.87
N GLY A 821 -8.32 39.12 34.21
CA GLY A 821 -7.76 40.41 33.79
C GLY A 821 -8.76 41.56 33.87
N GLY A 822 -8.63 42.41 34.90
CA GLY A 822 -8.83 43.86 34.81
C GLY A 822 -10.24 44.46 34.90
N TYR A 823 -10.39 45.36 35.88
CA TYR A 823 -11.23 46.57 35.91
C TYR A 823 -12.76 46.49 36.17
N THR A 824 -13.11 46.90 37.40
CA THR A 824 -14.16 47.88 37.82
C THR A 824 -15.53 47.96 37.12
N SER A 825 -16.55 47.58 37.91
CA SER A 825 -17.85 48.26 38.15
C SER A 825 -18.74 48.75 37.00
N HIS A 826 -19.96 48.21 36.88
CA HIS A 826 -21.22 48.94 37.17
C HIS A 826 -22.48 48.06 36.96
N SER A 827 -23.49 48.36 37.76
CA SER A 827 -24.82 47.74 37.93
C SER A 827 -25.79 47.87 36.74
N LYS A 828 -26.74 46.93 36.57
CA LYS A 828 -28.21 47.13 36.72
C LYS A 828 -29.09 45.99 36.14
N ASN A 829 -29.99 45.51 37.00
CA ASN A 829 -31.44 45.24 36.85
C ASN A 829 -32.09 44.31 35.80
N ASN A 830 -32.98 43.48 36.37
CA ASN A 830 -34.35 43.11 35.96
C ASN A 830 -34.57 42.21 34.74
N SER A 831 -35.61 41.37 34.64
CA SER A 831 -36.51 40.63 35.54
C SER A 831 -37.51 39.90 34.61
N ARG A 832 -37.96 38.70 35.01
CA ARG A 832 -39.31 38.08 34.78
C ARG A 832 -39.95 38.21 33.36
N LYS A 833 -40.53 37.19 32.72
CA LYS A 833 -41.67 36.36 33.17
C LYS A 833 -42.09 35.40 32.03
N HIS A 834 -42.81 34.35 32.44
CA HIS A 834 -43.54 33.34 31.66
C HIS A 834 -44.52 33.88 30.60
N SER A 835 -44.75 33.10 29.54
CA SER A 835 -46.01 32.33 29.36
C SER A 835 -46.04 31.54 28.05
N SER A 836 -46.80 30.46 28.09
CA SER A 836 -47.04 29.40 27.11
C SER A 836 -48.21 29.71 26.18
N ARG A 837 -48.20 29.12 24.96
CA ARG A 837 -49.37 28.63 24.17
C ARG A 837 -48.83 27.99 22.87
N THR A 838 -48.88 26.66 22.73
CA THR A 838 -49.87 25.86 21.98
C THR A 838 -50.03 26.22 20.49
N GLY A 839 -49.82 25.26 19.60
CA GLY A 839 -50.57 25.18 18.35
C GLY A 839 -49.82 24.63 17.13
N LYS A 840 -49.99 23.31 16.92
CA LYS A 840 -49.71 22.49 15.72
C LYS A 840 -48.27 22.16 15.36
#